data_AF-L7LE27-F1
#
_entry.id   AF-L7LE27-F1
#
_cell.length_a   1.000
_cell.length_b   1.000
_cell.length_c   1.000
_cell.angle_alpha   90.00
_cell.angle_beta   90.00
_cell.angle_gamma   90.00
#
_symmetry.space_group_name_H-M   'P 1'
#
loop_
_entity.id
_entity.type
_entity.pdbx_description
1 polymer ?
#
loop_
_entity_poly.entity_id
_entity_poly.type
_entity_poly.pdbx_seq_one_letter_code
_entity_poly.pdbx_strand_id
1 'polypeptide(L)'
;MILATPTGSGKSLVASGAIYFARCTGRRAYYTAPIKALVSEKFFDLCEQFGAENVGLATGDASVNPDAPIVCATAEIVANIALRDGPASDIGVLVADEFHYYGESDRGWAWQVPLIELPHTQFLLMSATLGEVSFFVDDLTRRTGRPTVEVSGAQRPVPLEYRYAMTPIHETIEELVGAGQAPVYVVHFTQAQAVERAQALLSAKICTKEEKAAIVEAIGDFEFRTGFGNTLSKLLRAGIGVHHAGMLPRYRRLVERLAQAGLLKVVAGTDTLGVGINVPIRTVLFAGLTKYDGHRVRRLRAREFHQIAGRAGRAGFDTVGYVIAQAPEHDVENARLVAKAGDDPKKLRKLVRRKPPEGFVGWGEQTFFGLVDAPDEELRSHFKITTAMLMEVLERPGDCFTALRHLLEANHEPRKRQLRHIKHTIALYRDLIDTGIVARLDTPAADGKQVEISVDLPENFALTNPLSAFAVAAFELLDPDSADFPLDVVSVLESTLEDPRQVLLAQRKIARDAAIAEMKADGIEYEERMARLEEISWPQPLAEEIGFAYETYRRGHPWLAGTVPSPKSVLRYMLERDLTFADLISEFGLQRSEGVVLRYLTDCYRALRSGLPMSAVTERIEDITDDLGDLIRAVDSSLIDEWEELTAPV
;
A
#
# COMPACT_ATOMS: atom_id res chain seq x y z
N MET A 1 -26.13 -6.62 1.42
CA MET A 1 -26.07 -6.96 -0.03
C MET A 1 -24.63 -7.27 -0.38
N ILE A 2 -24.42 -8.29 -1.21
CA ILE A 2 -23.09 -8.63 -1.75
C ILE A 2 -23.17 -8.47 -3.27
N LEU A 3 -22.34 -7.60 -3.83
CA LEU A 3 -22.31 -7.25 -5.25
C LEU A 3 -21.02 -7.81 -5.88
N ALA A 4 -21.15 -8.98 -6.49
CA ALA A 4 -20.10 -9.71 -7.19
C ALA A 4 -20.25 -9.49 -8.71
N THR A 5 -19.87 -8.31 -9.20
CA THR A 5 -20.05 -7.95 -10.62
C THR A 5 -18.76 -7.40 -11.22
N PRO A 6 -18.45 -7.68 -12.50
CA PRO A 6 -17.20 -7.27 -13.13
C PRO A 6 -16.91 -5.76 -13.05
N THR A 7 -15.65 -5.35 -13.21
CA THR A 7 -15.30 -3.92 -13.32
C THR A 7 -16.07 -3.26 -14.47
N GLY A 8 -16.58 -2.04 -14.25
CA GLY A 8 -17.39 -1.30 -15.23
C GLY A 8 -18.90 -1.63 -15.23
N SER A 9 -19.38 -2.51 -14.35
CA SER A 9 -20.80 -2.89 -14.22
C SER A 9 -21.70 -1.88 -13.48
N GLY A 10 -21.16 -0.73 -13.04
CA GLY A 10 -21.92 0.27 -12.29
C GLY A 10 -21.92 0.10 -10.76
N LYS A 11 -20.95 -0.60 -10.17
CA LYS A 11 -20.79 -0.75 -8.71
C LYS A 11 -20.87 0.59 -7.96
N SER A 12 -20.22 1.63 -8.48
CA SER A 12 -20.21 2.97 -7.89
C SER A 12 -21.62 3.57 -7.77
N LEU A 13 -22.53 3.30 -8.71
CA LEU A 13 -23.91 3.77 -8.63
C LEU A 13 -24.66 3.13 -7.47
N VAL A 14 -24.45 1.82 -7.24
CA VAL A 14 -25.05 1.10 -6.11
C VAL A 14 -24.51 1.65 -4.78
N ALA A 15 -23.21 1.97 -4.73
CA ALA A 15 -22.59 2.62 -3.57
C ALA A 15 -23.20 4.00 -3.28
N SER A 16 -23.31 4.89 -4.28
CA SER A 16 -23.95 6.19 -4.12
C SER A 16 -25.41 6.06 -3.68
N GLY A 17 -26.14 5.07 -4.21
CA GLY A 17 -27.51 4.77 -3.77
C GLY A 17 -27.60 4.34 -2.30
N ALA A 18 -26.67 3.53 -1.81
CA ALA A 18 -26.60 3.13 -0.41
C ALA A 18 -26.28 4.31 0.52
N ILE A 19 -25.37 5.19 0.11
CA ILE A 19 -25.03 6.42 0.84
C ILE A 19 -26.22 7.38 0.88
N TYR A 20 -26.88 7.58 -0.26
CA TYR A 20 -28.09 8.41 -0.35
C TYR A 20 -29.20 7.87 0.58
N PHE A 21 -29.42 6.56 0.60
CA PHE A 21 -30.35 5.93 1.53
C PHE A 21 -30.01 6.20 3.00
N ALA A 22 -28.73 6.13 3.37
CA ALA A 22 -28.28 6.47 4.72
C ALA A 22 -28.64 7.93 5.07
N ARG A 23 -28.38 8.87 4.15
CA ARG A 23 -28.72 10.29 4.32
C ARG A 23 -30.21 10.52 4.51
N CYS A 24 -31.05 9.89 3.69
CA CYS A 24 -32.51 10.00 3.82
C CYS A 24 -33.04 9.40 5.13
N THR A 25 -32.30 8.48 5.75
CA THR A 25 -32.70 7.82 7.01
C THR A 25 -31.99 8.39 8.24
N GLY A 26 -31.25 9.50 8.10
CA GLY A 26 -30.52 10.14 9.20
C GLY A 26 -29.39 9.27 9.77
N ARG A 27 -28.90 8.30 9.00
CA ARG A 27 -27.81 7.40 9.39
C ARG A 27 -26.49 7.88 8.81
N ARG A 28 -25.40 7.66 9.56
CA ARG A 28 -24.05 7.89 9.04
C ARG A 28 -23.66 6.77 8.07
N ALA A 29 -23.04 7.15 6.96
CA ALA A 29 -22.54 6.23 5.95
C ALA A 29 -21.01 6.24 5.95
N TYR A 30 -20.41 5.05 5.92
CA TYR A 30 -18.99 4.88 5.70
C TYR A 30 -18.76 4.23 4.34
N TYR A 31 -17.87 4.82 3.56
CA TYR A 31 -17.29 4.19 2.37
C TYR A 31 -15.88 3.75 2.72
N THR A 32 -15.59 2.46 2.56
CA THR A 32 -14.26 1.93 2.84
C THR A 32 -13.63 1.23 1.66
N ALA A 33 -12.32 1.44 1.51
CA ALA A 33 -11.50 0.91 0.44
C ALA A 33 -10.12 0.48 0.98
N PRO A 34 -9.42 -0.42 0.28
CA PRO A 34 -8.18 -1.00 0.78
C PRO A 34 -6.98 -0.05 0.76
N ILE A 35 -6.97 0.99 -0.07
CA ILE A 35 -5.77 1.80 -0.27
C ILE A 35 -6.13 3.26 -0.06
N LYS A 36 -5.28 4.00 0.65
CA LYS A 36 -5.44 5.45 0.88
C LYS A 36 -5.77 6.21 -0.40
N ALA A 37 -5.09 5.90 -1.50
CA ALA A 37 -5.35 6.50 -2.82
C ALA A 37 -6.80 6.32 -3.29
N LEU A 38 -7.38 5.13 -3.13
CA LEU A 38 -8.78 4.87 -3.48
C LEU A 38 -9.74 5.62 -2.55
N VAL A 39 -9.41 5.69 -1.26
CA VAL A 39 -10.21 6.45 -0.28
C VAL A 39 -10.21 7.94 -0.65
N SER A 40 -9.05 8.50 -1.02
CA SER A 40 -8.93 9.89 -1.47
C SER A 40 -9.68 10.14 -2.79
N GLU A 41 -9.56 9.25 -3.79
CA GLU A 41 -10.34 9.34 -5.04
C GLU A 41 -11.84 9.40 -4.72
N LYS A 42 -12.32 8.48 -3.88
CA LYS A 42 -13.74 8.39 -3.53
C LYS A 42 -14.20 9.55 -2.65
N PHE A 43 -13.32 10.11 -1.83
CA PHE A 43 -13.61 11.33 -1.09
C PHE A 43 -13.96 12.48 -2.05
N PHE A 44 -13.13 12.74 -3.07
CA PHE A 44 -13.43 13.80 -4.04
C PHE A 44 -14.68 13.49 -4.87
N ASP A 45 -14.85 12.25 -5.35
CA ASP A 45 -16.05 11.83 -6.09
C ASP A 45 -17.34 12.06 -5.27
N LEU A 46 -17.29 11.80 -3.96
CA LEU A 46 -18.44 11.97 -3.07
C LEU A 46 -18.64 13.44 -2.67
N CYS A 47 -17.58 14.22 -2.52
CA CYS A 47 -17.69 15.67 -2.34
C CYS A 47 -18.41 16.33 -3.53
N GLU A 48 -18.09 15.91 -4.76
CA GLU A 48 -18.78 16.40 -5.96
C GLU A 48 -20.28 16.01 -5.97
N GLN A 49 -20.61 14.80 -5.51
CA GLN A 49 -21.98 14.29 -5.50
C GLN A 49 -22.86 14.80 -4.33
N PHE A 50 -22.27 14.98 -3.15
CA PHE A 50 -23.01 15.21 -1.90
C PHE A 50 -22.65 16.54 -1.20
N GLY A 51 -21.69 17.32 -1.73
CA GLY A 51 -21.18 18.55 -1.12
C GLY A 51 -20.04 18.28 -0.13
N ALA A 52 -18.97 19.08 -0.20
CA ALA A 52 -17.76 18.89 0.60
C ALA A 52 -18.01 19.00 2.12
N GLU A 53 -18.97 19.81 2.54
CA GLU A 53 -19.38 19.97 3.94
C GLU A 53 -20.02 18.71 4.54
N ASN A 54 -20.53 17.82 3.68
CA ASN A 54 -21.22 16.60 4.08
C ASN A 54 -20.32 15.35 4.08
N VAL A 55 -19.08 15.48 3.63
CA VAL A 55 -18.16 14.35 3.39
C VAL A 55 -16.87 14.55 4.19
N GLY A 56 -16.47 13.50 4.88
CA GLY A 56 -15.23 13.41 5.64
C GLY A 56 -14.27 12.39 5.05
N LEU A 57 -13.00 12.53 5.39
CA LEU A 57 -11.92 11.60 5.09
C LEU A 57 -11.29 11.15 6.40
N ALA A 58 -11.12 9.85 6.61
CA ALA A 58 -10.44 9.30 7.77
C ALA A 58 -9.43 8.22 7.35
N THR A 59 -8.15 8.55 7.44
CA THR A 59 -7.04 7.63 7.21
C THR A 59 -6.15 7.62 8.44
N GLY A 60 -5.27 6.61 8.60
CA GLY A 60 -4.36 6.53 9.76
C GLY A 60 -3.43 7.74 9.96
N ASP A 61 -3.35 8.62 8.96
CA ASP A 61 -2.35 9.69 8.87
C ASP A 61 -2.98 11.09 8.84
N ALA A 62 -4.27 11.15 8.51
CA ALA A 62 -4.98 12.39 8.23
C ALA A 62 -6.48 12.14 8.38
N SER A 63 -7.15 13.08 9.06
CA SER A 63 -8.59 13.16 9.17
C SER A 63 -9.09 14.53 8.74
N VAL A 64 -10.12 14.57 7.92
CA VAL A 64 -10.81 15.79 7.47
C VAL A 64 -12.29 15.60 7.73
N ASN A 65 -12.94 16.57 8.37
CA ASN A 65 -14.37 16.54 8.70
C ASN A 65 -14.84 15.16 9.24
N PRO A 66 -14.22 14.63 10.32
CA PRO A 66 -14.47 13.26 10.78
C PRO A 66 -15.89 13.04 11.29
N ASP A 67 -16.58 14.13 11.69
CA ASP A 67 -17.96 14.12 12.15
C ASP A 67 -18.98 14.21 11.01
N ALA A 68 -18.51 14.20 9.76
CA ALA A 68 -19.38 14.22 8.60
C ALA A 68 -20.37 13.06 8.60
N PRO A 69 -21.60 13.28 8.10
CA PRO A 69 -22.60 12.22 7.91
C PRO A 69 -22.18 11.17 6.86
N ILE A 70 -21.21 11.48 5.99
CA ILE A 70 -20.59 10.53 5.04
C ILE A 70 -19.09 10.54 5.29
N VAL A 71 -18.47 9.39 5.52
CA VAL A 71 -17.03 9.29 5.78
C VAL A 71 -16.37 8.30 4.84
N CYS A 72 -15.36 8.75 4.10
CA CYS A 72 -14.43 7.91 3.36
C CYS A 72 -13.31 7.47 4.29
N ALA A 73 -13.14 6.17 4.51
CA ALA A 73 -12.12 5.67 5.42
C ALA A 73 -11.35 4.46 4.91
N THR A 74 -10.10 4.29 5.31
CA THR A 74 -9.40 3.01 5.10
C THR A 74 -10.06 1.90 5.91
N ALA A 75 -9.97 0.65 5.43
CA ALA A 75 -10.60 -0.49 6.10
C ALA A 75 -10.17 -0.63 7.57
N GLU A 76 -8.90 -0.35 7.86
CA GLU A 76 -8.35 -0.39 9.22
C GLU A 76 -9.01 0.63 10.16
N ILE A 77 -9.34 1.83 9.67
CA ILE A 77 -10.00 2.86 10.49
C ILE A 77 -11.41 2.39 10.86
N VAL A 78 -12.16 1.86 9.89
CA VAL A 78 -13.49 1.28 10.15
C VAL A 78 -13.40 0.09 11.11
N ALA A 79 -12.39 -0.76 10.97
CA ALA A 79 -12.17 -1.89 11.85
C ALA A 79 -11.84 -1.46 13.28
N ASN A 80 -11.03 -0.42 13.47
CA ASN A 80 -10.70 0.11 14.80
C ASN A 80 -11.95 0.72 15.46
N ILE A 81 -12.74 1.52 14.72
CA ILE A 81 -14.04 2.02 15.22
C ILE A 81 -14.94 0.85 15.63
N ALA A 82 -15.00 -0.20 14.83
CA ALA A 82 -15.79 -1.39 15.14
C ALA A 82 -15.28 -2.15 16.37
N LEU A 83 -13.97 -2.20 16.63
CA LEU A 83 -13.41 -2.82 17.83
C LEU A 83 -13.74 -2.01 19.09
N ARG A 84 -13.54 -0.69 19.01
CA ARG A 84 -13.73 0.25 20.12
C ARG A 84 -15.21 0.40 20.51
N ASP A 85 -16.09 0.55 19.52
CA ASP A 85 -17.49 0.91 19.77
C ASP A 85 -18.43 -0.33 19.62
N GLY A 86 -18.11 -1.27 18.74
CA GLY A 86 -18.92 -2.44 18.33
C GLY A 86 -20.40 -2.12 18.12
N PRO A 87 -21.40 -2.87 18.67
CA PRO A 87 -22.81 -2.51 18.57
C PRO A 87 -23.22 -1.07 18.91
N ALA A 88 -22.44 -0.32 19.69
CA ALA A 88 -22.74 1.08 20.00
C ALA A 88 -22.25 2.07 18.92
N SER A 89 -21.50 1.58 17.92
CA SER A 89 -20.99 2.39 16.81
C SER A 89 -22.12 3.09 16.05
N ASP A 90 -21.82 4.30 15.58
CA ASP A 90 -22.74 5.14 14.80
C ASP A 90 -22.76 4.82 13.30
N ILE A 91 -21.97 3.82 12.85
CA ILE A 91 -21.92 3.36 11.46
C ILE A 91 -23.24 2.69 11.07
N GLY A 92 -24.17 3.46 10.49
CA GLY A 92 -25.47 2.93 10.09
C GLY A 92 -25.44 2.17 8.76
N VAL A 93 -24.60 2.61 7.82
CA VAL A 93 -24.39 1.95 6.51
C VAL A 93 -22.89 1.86 6.23
N LEU A 94 -22.42 0.68 5.84
CA LEU A 94 -21.04 0.46 5.42
C LEU A 94 -20.98 -0.06 3.99
N VAL A 95 -20.39 0.73 3.11
CA VAL A 95 -20.00 0.32 1.75
C VAL A 95 -18.56 -0.17 1.81
N ALA A 96 -18.36 -1.47 1.67
CA ALA A 96 -17.04 -2.10 1.64
C ALA A 96 -16.66 -2.42 0.19
N ASP A 97 -15.86 -1.54 -0.40
CA ASP A 97 -15.31 -1.71 -1.74
C ASP A 97 -14.10 -2.65 -1.74
N GLU A 98 -13.86 -3.26 -2.89
CA GLU A 98 -12.81 -4.27 -3.11
C GLU A 98 -12.78 -5.37 -2.02
N PHE A 99 -13.96 -5.89 -1.67
CA PHE A 99 -14.16 -6.85 -0.58
C PHE A 99 -13.30 -8.13 -0.69
N HIS A 100 -12.78 -8.45 -1.88
CA HIS A 100 -11.83 -9.55 -2.05
C HIS A 100 -10.53 -9.39 -1.24
N TYR A 101 -10.22 -8.18 -0.74
CA TYR A 101 -9.12 -7.91 0.19
C TYR A 101 -9.28 -8.63 1.53
N TYR A 102 -10.50 -9.07 1.86
CA TYR A 102 -10.76 -9.99 2.97
C TYR A 102 -9.85 -11.23 2.96
N GLY A 103 -9.51 -11.73 1.76
CA GLY A 103 -8.66 -12.92 1.58
C GLY A 103 -7.15 -12.66 1.73
N GLU A 104 -6.73 -11.41 1.99
CA GLU A 104 -5.31 -11.10 2.19
C GLU A 104 -4.83 -11.49 3.58
N SER A 105 -3.61 -12.01 3.67
CA SER A 105 -3.03 -12.51 4.93
C SER A 105 -2.83 -11.44 5.98
N ASP A 106 -2.45 -10.24 5.55
CA ASP A 106 -1.94 -9.21 6.46
C ASP A 106 -3.02 -8.19 6.81
N ARG A 107 -3.94 -7.92 5.88
CA ARG A 107 -4.94 -6.85 5.99
C ARG A 107 -6.39 -7.33 5.97
N GLY A 108 -6.64 -8.60 5.64
CA GLY A 108 -8.00 -9.14 5.51
C GLY A 108 -8.84 -9.07 6.80
N TRP A 109 -8.18 -8.98 7.96
CA TRP A 109 -8.85 -8.78 9.25
C TRP A 109 -9.69 -7.50 9.28
N ALA A 110 -9.27 -6.45 8.57
CA ALA A 110 -9.93 -5.14 8.59
C ALA A 110 -11.31 -5.16 7.90
N TRP A 111 -11.52 -6.08 6.95
CA TRP A 111 -12.86 -6.32 6.38
C TRP A 111 -13.69 -7.26 7.25
N GLN A 112 -13.06 -8.13 8.02
CA GLN A 112 -13.74 -9.14 8.82
C GLN A 112 -14.32 -8.57 10.11
N VAL A 113 -13.53 -7.75 10.82
CA VAL A 113 -13.90 -7.17 12.12
C VAL A 113 -15.23 -6.41 12.07
N PRO A 114 -15.49 -5.51 11.09
CA PRO A 114 -16.78 -4.84 10.98
C PRO A 114 -17.96 -5.80 10.80
N LEU A 115 -17.80 -6.90 10.05
CA LEU A 115 -18.87 -7.90 9.87
C LEU A 115 -19.23 -8.58 11.19
N ILE A 116 -18.25 -8.77 12.07
CA ILE A 116 -18.43 -9.41 13.36
C ILE A 116 -19.04 -8.42 14.35
N GLU A 117 -18.42 -7.25 14.51
CA GLU A 117 -18.67 -6.33 15.62
C GLU A 117 -19.75 -5.28 15.34
N LEU A 118 -20.28 -5.17 14.11
CA LEU A 118 -21.32 -4.17 13.77
C LEU A 118 -22.66 -4.82 13.38
N PRO A 119 -23.39 -5.44 14.33
CA PRO A 119 -24.63 -6.16 14.03
C PRO A 119 -25.79 -5.26 13.56
N HIS A 120 -25.74 -3.95 13.83
CA HIS A 120 -26.81 -3.01 13.48
C HIS A 120 -26.58 -2.30 12.12
N THR A 121 -25.38 -2.43 11.56
CA THR A 121 -24.97 -1.80 10.30
C THR A 121 -25.59 -2.48 9.09
N GLN A 122 -25.95 -1.69 8.08
CA GLN A 122 -26.35 -2.21 6.78
C GLN A 122 -25.12 -2.30 5.87
N PHE A 123 -24.78 -3.51 5.44
CA PHE A 123 -23.60 -3.76 4.61
C PHE A 123 -23.91 -3.79 3.12
N LEU A 124 -23.08 -3.12 2.34
CA LEU A 124 -22.91 -3.31 0.90
C LEU A 124 -21.47 -3.76 0.64
N LEU A 125 -21.28 -5.05 0.39
CA LEU A 125 -19.96 -5.62 0.07
C LEU A 125 -19.82 -5.67 -1.45
N MET A 126 -18.77 -5.10 -2.02
CA MET A 126 -18.59 -5.02 -3.47
C MET A 126 -17.21 -5.54 -3.87
N SER A 127 -17.14 -6.31 -4.95
CA SER A 127 -15.87 -6.67 -5.59
C SER A 127 -16.09 -7.12 -7.02
N ALA A 128 -15.07 -6.93 -7.86
CA ALA A 128 -15.07 -7.38 -9.25
C ALA A 128 -14.94 -8.90 -9.42
N THR A 129 -14.23 -9.53 -8.49
CA THR A 129 -13.87 -10.96 -8.52
C THR A 129 -14.22 -11.54 -7.16
N LEU A 130 -15.33 -12.27 -7.11
CA LEU A 130 -15.75 -13.01 -5.92
C LEU A 130 -16.15 -14.39 -6.42
N GLY A 131 -15.52 -15.41 -5.86
CA GLY A 131 -15.97 -16.79 -6.04
C GLY A 131 -17.25 -17.06 -5.27
N GLU A 132 -17.35 -18.24 -4.69
CA GLU A 132 -18.48 -18.63 -3.83
C GLU A 132 -18.61 -17.67 -2.62
N VAL A 133 -19.82 -17.14 -2.39
CA VAL A 133 -20.10 -16.17 -1.31
C VAL A 133 -21.25 -16.57 -0.37
N SER A 134 -21.83 -17.77 -0.52
CA SER A 134 -22.95 -18.27 0.30
C SER A 134 -22.65 -18.17 1.80
N PHE A 135 -21.41 -18.48 2.18
CA PHE A 135 -20.94 -18.32 3.57
C PHE A 135 -21.19 -16.91 4.11
N PHE A 136 -20.85 -15.86 3.34
CA PHE A 136 -21.05 -14.48 3.75
C PHE A 136 -22.53 -14.08 3.76
N VAL A 137 -23.32 -14.61 2.82
CA VAL A 137 -24.77 -14.37 2.78
C VAL A 137 -25.44 -14.90 4.05
N ASP A 138 -25.14 -16.14 4.41
CA ASP A 138 -25.71 -16.80 5.59
C ASP A 138 -25.23 -16.13 6.88
N ASP A 139 -23.93 -15.85 6.99
CA ASP A 139 -23.35 -15.25 8.18
C ASP A 139 -23.84 -13.81 8.41
N LEU A 140 -23.88 -12.96 7.38
CA LEU A 140 -24.42 -11.59 7.48
C LEU A 140 -25.90 -11.61 7.85
N THR A 141 -26.68 -12.52 7.26
CA THR A 141 -28.11 -12.66 7.58
C THR A 141 -28.32 -13.04 9.03
N ARG A 142 -27.53 -13.99 9.53
CA ARG A 142 -27.56 -14.43 10.93
C ARG A 142 -27.18 -13.29 11.89
N ARG A 143 -26.12 -12.53 11.60
CA ARG A 143 -25.61 -11.49 12.51
C ARG A 143 -26.46 -10.23 12.55
N THR A 144 -26.91 -9.79 11.38
CA THR A 144 -27.66 -8.53 11.27
C THR A 144 -29.17 -8.72 11.47
N GLY A 145 -29.65 -9.96 11.39
CA GLY A 145 -31.08 -10.28 11.36
C GLY A 145 -31.79 -9.77 10.10
N ARG A 146 -31.04 -9.31 9.08
CA ARG A 146 -31.57 -8.77 7.83
C ARG A 146 -31.30 -9.74 6.69
N PRO A 147 -32.25 -9.98 5.76
CA PRO A 147 -31.99 -10.80 4.58
C PRO A 147 -30.81 -10.24 3.77
N THR A 148 -29.82 -11.09 3.50
CA THR A 148 -28.69 -10.75 2.64
C THR A 148 -28.96 -11.28 1.23
N VAL A 149 -28.82 -10.41 0.23
CA VAL A 149 -28.96 -10.76 -1.19
C VAL A 149 -27.59 -10.71 -1.84
N GLU A 150 -27.26 -11.76 -2.58
CA GLU A 150 -26.16 -11.82 -3.53
C GLU A 150 -26.65 -11.33 -4.90
N VAL A 151 -25.90 -10.41 -5.50
CA VAL A 151 -26.07 -9.99 -6.89
C VAL A 151 -24.79 -10.35 -7.63
N SER A 152 -24.86 -11.44 -8.40
CA SER A 152 -23.74 -12.01 -9.16
C SER A 152 -24.17 -12.38 -10.59
N GLY A 153 -23.26 -12.95 -11.37
CA GLY A 153 -23.55 -13.43 -12.74
C GLY A 153 -23.78 -12.33 -13.79
N ALA A 154 -23.44 -11.08 -13.48
CA ALA A 154 -23.51 -9.99 -14.44
C ALA A 154 -22.48 -10.22 -15.56
N GLN A 155 -22.93 -10.16 -16.82
CA GLN A 155 -22.02 -10.18 -17.96
C GLN A 155 -21.19 -8.89 -17.98
N ARG A 156 -19.90 -9.04 -18.29
CA ARG A 156 -19.01 -7.90 -18.46
C ARG A 156 -19.54 -7.02 -19.62
N PRO A 157 -19.71 -5.70 -19.42
CA PRO A 157 -20.22 -4.82 -20.48
C PRO A 157 -19.35 -4.80 -21.74
N VAL A 158 -18.03 -4.96 -21.58
CA VAL A 158 -17.06 -5.00 -22.67
C VAL A 158 -16.32 -6.35 -22.61
N PRO A 159 -16.52 -7.28 -23.56
CA PRO A 159 -15.84 -8.58 -23.57
C PRO A 159 -14.33 -8.43 -23.72
N LEU A 160 -13.58 -9.43 -23.25
CA LEU A 160 -12.12 -9.47 -23.31
C LEU A 160 -11.64 -10.47 -24.36
N GLU A 161 -10.70 -10.04 -25.20
CA GLU A 161 -9.95 -10.90 -26.11
C GLU A 161 -8.54 -11.16 -25.55
N TYR A 162 -8.13 -12.43 -25.54
CA TYR A 162 -6.87 -12.87 -24.96
C TYR A 162 -5.88 -13.27 -26.06
N ARG A 163 -4.64 -12.77 -25.96
CA ARG A 163 -3.55 -13.08 -26.91
C ARG A 163 -2.23 -13.36 -26.19
N TYR A 164 -1.52 -14.39 -26.61
CA TYR A 164 -0.14 -14.63 -26.16
C TYR A 164 0.85 -14.13 -27.22
N ALA A 165 1.77 -13.24 -26.85
CA ALA A 165 2.67 -12.56 -27.78
C ALA A 165 4.08 -13.16 -27.76
N MET A 166 4.56 -13.59 -28.94
CA MET A 166 5.91 -14.13 -29.17
C MET A 166 6.88 -13.12 -29.81
N THR A 167 6.39 -11.93 -30.18
CA THR A 167 7.18 -10.80 -30.68
C THR A 167 7.91 -10.09 -29.55
N PRO A 168 9.02 -9.39 -29.80
CA PRO A 168 9.60 -8.47 -28.83
C PRO A 168 8.57 -7.46 -28.33
N ILE A 169 8.54 -7.21 -27.02
CA ILE A 169 7.50 -6.40 -26.38
C ILE A 169 7.36 -4.98 -26.96
N HIS A 170 8.44 -4.38 -27.46
CA HIS A 170 8.37 -3.06 -28.12
C HIS A 170 7.62 -3.14 -29.45
N GLU A 171 7.86 -4.19 -30.26
CA GLU A 171 7.12 -4.45 -31.50
C GLU A 171 5.65 -4.74 -31.18
N THR A 172 5.38 -5.52 -30.12
CA THR A 172 4.01 -5.78 -29.63
C THR A 172 3.30 -4.47 -29.28
N ILE A 173 3.96 -3.55 -28.56
CA ILE A 173 3.37 -2.26 -28.18
C ILE A 173 3.11 -1.38 -29.41
N GLU A 174 4.06 -1.31 -30.35
CA GLU A 174 3.88 -0.56 -31.61
C GLU A 174 2.72 -1.10 -32.45
N GLU A 175 2.57 -2.43 -32.54
CA GLU A 175 1.45 -3.08 -33.20
C GLU A 175 0.11 -2.68 -32.55
N LEU A 176 0.01 -2.78 -31.22
CA LEU A 176 -1.20 -2.42 -30.47
C LEU A 176 -1.57 -0.94 -30.68
N VAL A 177 -0.58 -0.03 -30.61
CA VAL A 177 -0.80 1.40 -30.82
C VAL A 177 -1.23 1.67 -32.26
N GLY A 178 -0.56 1.08 -33.25
CA GLY A 178 -0.88 1.23 -34.67
C GLY A 178 -2.24 0.64 -35.06
N ALA A 179 -2.69 -0.40 -34.37
CA ALA A 179 -4.01 -1.01 -34.55
C ALA A 179 -5.14 -0.24 -33.85
N GLY A 180 -4.86 0.90 -33.21
CA GLY A 180 -5.87 1.67 -32.47
C GLY A 180 -6.33 0.99 -31.18
N GLN A 181 -5.53 0.09 -30.61
CA GLN A 181 -5.81 -0.63 -29.37
C GLN A 181 -5.23 0.09 -28.14
N ALA A 182 -4.71 1.31 -28.29
CA ALA A 182 -4.33 2.20 -27.20
C ALA A 182 -5.56 2.83 -26.50
N PRO A 183 -5.47 3.26 -25.23
CA PRO A 183 -4.28 3.21 -24.36
C PRO A 183 -3.89 1.79 -23.92
N VAL A 184 -2.58 1.52 -23.92
CA VAL A 184 -1.98 0.25 -23.48
C VAL A 184 -1.39 0.41 -22.08
N TYR A 185 -1.91 -0.37 -21.13
CA TYR A 185 -1.31 -0.51 -19.80
C TYR A 185 -0.33 -1.68 -19.79
N VAL A 186 0.97 -1.37 -19.69
CA VAL A 186 2.05 -2.35 -19.64
C VAL A 186 2.38 -2.68 -18.19
N VAL A 187 2.02 -3.89 -17.79
CA VAL A 187 2.09 -4.34 -16.40
C VAL A 187 3.45 -4.96 -16.11
N HIS A 188 4.17 -4.34 -15.19
CA HIS A 188 5.40 -4.86 -14.61
C HIS A 188 5.17 -5.16 -13.11
N PHE A 189 6.00 -6.03 -12.52
CA PHE A 189 5.91 -6.33 -11.09
C PHE A 189 7.01 -5.67 -10.26
N THR A 190 7.85 -4.86 -10.90
CA THR A 190 8.87 -4.04 -10.24
C THR A 190 8.87 -2.62 -10.81
N GLN A 191 9.14 -1.65 -9.95
CA GLN A 191 9.23 -0.23 -10.33
C GLN A 191 10.36 0.00 -11.35
N ALA A 192 11.48 -0.71 -11.15
CA ALA A 192 12.64 -0.66 -12.04
C ALA A 192 12.28 -1.03 -13.48
N GLN A 193 11.64 -2.18 -13.67
CA GLN A 193 11.26 -2.66 -15.00
C GLN A 193 10.22 -1.76 -15.67
N ALA A 194 9.28 -1.19 -14.92
CA ALA A 194 8.29 -0.25 -15.46
C ALA A 194 8.97 1.01 -16.05
N VAL A 195 9.91 1.60 -15.30
CA VAL A 195 10.68 2.77 -15.75
C VAL A 195 11.57 2.42 -16.95
N GLU A 196 12.32 1.32 -16.86
CA GLU A 196 13.23 0.87 -17.93
C GLU A 196 12.45 0.58 -19.22
N ARG A 197 11.26 -0.04 -19.13
CA ARG A 197 10.40 -0.27 -20.29
C ARG A 197 9.91 1.04 -20.90
N ALA A 198 9.44 1.97 -20.08
CA ALA A 198 8.99 3.27 -20.57
C ALA A 198 10.11 4.04 -21.30
N GLN A 199 11.32 4.04 -20.74
CA GLN A 199 12.50 4.65 -21.37
C GLN A 199 12.86 3.97 -22.70
N ALA A 200 12.79 2.64 -22.77
CA ALA A 200 13.05 1.90 -24.00
C ALA A 200 12.04 2.21 -25.12
N LEU A 201 10.85 2.71 -24.79
CA LEU A 201 9.81 3.11 -25.75
C LEU A 201 10.02 4.53 -26.31
N LEU A 202 10.98 5.32 -25.81
CA LEU A 202 11.25 6.67 -26.34
C LEU A 202 11.67 6.66 -27.81
N SER A 203 12.30 5.58 -28.28
CA SER A 203 12.65 5.41 -29.69
C SER A 203 11.48 4.93 -30.56
N ALA A 204 10.38 4.47 -29.95
CA ALA A 204 9.21 3.95 -30.65
C ALA A 204 8.30 5.09 -31.15
N LYS A 205 7.61 4.86 -32.27
CA LYS A 205 6.64 5.81 -32.82
C LYS A 205 5.29 5.68 -32.12
N ILE A 206 5.21 6.21 -30.89
CA ILE A 206 4.00 6.12 -30.05
C ILE A 206 2.97 7.21 -30.35
N CYS A 207 3.41 8.47 -30.48
CA CYS A 207 2.52 9.62 -30.71
C CYS A 207 2.89 10.40 -31.98
N THR A 208 1.86 10.93 -32.63
CA THR A 208 1.95 11.92 -33.71
C THR A 208 2.44 13.28 -33.18
N LYS A 209 2.76 14.21 -34.09
CA LYS A 209 3.25 15.54 -33.70
C LYS A 209 2.16 16.36 -33.00
N GLU A 210 0.93 16.20 -33.46
CA GLU A 210 -0.27 16.87 -32.96
C GLU A 210 -0.61 16.39 -31.55
N GLU A 211 -0.57 15.08 -31.31
CA GLU A 211 -0.77 14.50 -29.97
C GLU A 211 0.31 14.97 -28.98
N LYS A 212 1.56 15.06 -29.42
CA LYS A 212 2.64 15.61 -28.60
C LYS A 212 2.39 17.07 -28.22
N ALA A 213 1.87 17.88 -29.14
CA ALA A 213 1.53 19.26 -28.85
C ALA A 213 0.41 19.38 -27.80
N ALA A 214 -0.65 18.57 -27.93
CA ALA A 214 -1.74 18.52 -26.95
C ALA A 214 -1.26 18.09 -25.56
N ILE A 215 -0.31 17.15 -25.47
CA ILE A 215 0.29 16.77 -24.19
C ILE A 215 1.08 17.94 -23.58
N VAL A 216 1.88 18.64 -24.39
CA VAL A 216 2.66 19.79 -23.91
C VAL A 216 1.75 20.89 -23.38
N GLU A 217 0.64 21.16 -24.06
CA GLU A 217 -0.37 22.11 -23.61
C GLU A 217 -1.03 21.67 -22.29
N ALA A 218 -1.42 20.39 -22.17
CA ALA A 218 -2.05 19.85 -20.96
C ALA A 218 -1.09 19.72 -19.75
N ILE A 219 0.22 19.64 -20.00
CA ILE A 219 1.26 19.74 -18.96
C ILE A 219 1.29 21.18 -18.42
N GLY A 220 1.15 22.18 -19.30
CA GLY A 220 1.17 23.59 -18.92
C GLY A 220 2.44 23.99 -18.17
N ASP A 221 2.28 24.77 -17.11
CA ASP A 221 3.37 25.29 -16.28
C ASP A 221 3.84 24.31 -15.19
N PHE A 222 3.51 23.03 -15.31
CA PHE A 222 3.94 22.04 -14.34
C PHE A 222 5.47 21.95 -14.28
N GLU A 223 6.03 22.29 -13.13
CA GLU A 223 7.47 22.29 -12.92
C GLU A 223 7.98 20.87 -12.64
N PHE A 224 8.82 20.34 -13.54
CA PHE A 224 9.55 19.09 -13.27
C PHE A 224 10.86 19.39 -12.58
N ARG A 225 11.05 18.82 -11.39
CA ARG A 225 12.31 18.95 -10.64
C ARG A 225 13.36 17.97 -11.15
N THR A 226 14.60 18.13 -10.67
CA THR A 226 15.75 17.28 -11.01
C THR A 226 15.51 15.82 -10.63
N GLY A 227 16.37 14.91 -11.12
CA GLY A 227 16.20 13.47 -10.89
C GLY A 227 15.10 12.84 -11.76
N PHE A 228 14.12 12.19 -11.14
CA PHE A 228 13.06 11.47 -11.86
C PHE A 228 12.14 12.40 -12.66
N GLY A 229 11.90 13.63 -12.19
CA GLY A 229 11.05 14.61 -12.87
C GLY A 229 11.50 14.89 -14.31
N ASN A 230 12.81 15.05 -14.54
CA ASN A 230 13.37 15.21 -15.89
C ASN A 230 13.12 14.01 -16.81
N THR A 231 13.20 12.80 -16.24
CA THR A 231 12.92 11.56 -16.97
C THR A 231 11.44 11.48 -17.32
N LEU A 232 10.57 11.73 -16.34
CA LEU A 232 9.13 11.71 -16.50
C LEU A 232 8.65 12.74 -17.53
N SER A 233 9.19 13.96 -17.51
CA SER A 233 8.87 15.01 -18.48
C SER A 233 9.13 14.55 -19.92
N LYS A 234 10.28 13.91 -20.19
CA LYS A 234 10.62 13.37 -21.50
C LYS A 234 9.65 12.26 -21.93
N LEU A 235 9.28 11.37 -21.01
CA LEU A 235 8.34 10.28 -21.25
C LEU A 235 6.93 10.79 -21.55
N LEU A 236 6.41 11.68 -20.69
CA LEU A 236 5.07 12.26 -20.85
C LEU A 236 4.95 13.00 -22.17
N ARG A 237 5.94 13.82 -22.55
CA ARG A 237 5.96 14.54 -23.84
C ARG A 237 6.04 13.60 -25.06
N ALA A 238 6.34 12.31 -24.86
CA ALA A 238 6.27 11.27 -25.90
C ALA A 238 4.94 10.47 -25.86
N GLY A 239 4.03 10.81 -24.95
CA GLY A 239 2.77 10.10 -24.69
C GLY A 239 2.93 8.78 -23.93
N ILE A 240 4.03 8.66 -23.19
CA ILE A 240 4.36 7.48 -22.38
C ILE A 240 4.30 7.87 -20.90
N GLY A 241 3.38 7.26 -20.16
CA GLY A 241 3.27 7.40 -18.71
C GLY A 241 4.08 6.34 -17.97
N VAL A 242 4.54 6.69 -16.77
CA VAL A 242 5.01 5.73 -15.77
C VAL A 242 4.16 5.89 -14.52
N HIS A 243 3.76 4.78 -13.89
CA HIS A 243 3.01 4.84 -12.64
C HIS A 243 3.39 3.73 -11.67
N HIS A 244 3.85 4.12 -10.49
CA HIS A 244 4.09 3.20 -9.38
C HIS A 244 4.10 3.91 -8.04
N ALA A 245 3.93 3.15 -6.94
CA ALA A 245 3.87 3.69 -5.58
C ALA A 245 5.13 4.46 -5.13
N GLY A 246 6.29 4.19 -5.74
CA GLY A 246 7.54 4.90 -5.45
C GLY A 246 7.63 6.34 -6.02
N MET A 247 6.69 6.77 -6.86
CA MET A 247 6.68 8.14 -7.41
C MET A 247 6.13 9.15 -6.41
N LEU A 248 6.63 10.40 -6.48
CA LEU A 248 6.02 11.51 -5.75
C LEU A 248 4.53 11.66 -6.09
N PRO A 249 3.64 11.90 -5.10
CA PRO A 249 2.21 12.13 -5.32
C PRO A 249 1.91 13.10 -6.47
N ARG A 250 2.55 14.28 -6.53
CA ARG A 250 2.38 15.25 -7.63
C ARG A 250 2.61 14.67 -9.03
N TYR A 251 3.59 13.78 -9.18
CA TYR A 251 3.90 13.14 -10.46
C TYR A 251 2.88 12.07 -10.83
N ARG A 252 2.40 11.30 -9.84
CA ARG A 252 1.33 10.32 -10.07
C ARG A 252 0.06 11.03 -10.54
N ARG A 253 -0.35 12.11 -9.87
CA ARG A 253 -1.51 12.92 -10.25
C ARG A 253 -1.42 13.47 -11.67
N LEU A 254 -0.25 13.98 -12.06
CA LEU A 254 -0.05 14.46 -13.44
C LEU A 254 -0.23 13.33 -14.46
N VAL A 255 0.36 12.15 -14.22
CA VAL A 255 0.20 10.99 -15.10
C VAL A 255 -1.26 10.56 -15.18
N GLU A 256 -1.95 10.52 -14.04
CA GLU A 256 -3.38 10.15 -13.93
C GLU A 256 -4.26 11.12 -14.72
N ARG A 257 -4.09 12.43 -14.53
CA ARG A 257 -4.80 13.49 -15.25
C ARG A 257 -4.61 13.37 -16.77
N LEU A 258 -3.37 13.21 -17.22
CA LEU A 258 -3.05 13.07 -18.65
C LEU A 258 -3.61 11.75 -19.23
N ALA A 259 -3.59 10.67 -18.46
CA ALA A 259 -4.14 9.38 -18.88
C ALA A 259 -5.68 9.43 -18.97
N GLN A 260 -6.35 10.04 -17.99
CA GLN A 260 -7.80 10.26 -17.98
C GLN A 260 -8.25 11.12 -19.16
N ALA A 261 -7.48 12.15 -19.51
CA ALA A 261 -7.71 12.97 -20.69
C ALA A 261 -7.46 12.22 -22.03
N GLY A 262 -7.02 10.95 -21.97
CA GLY A 262 -6.73 10.15 -23.16
C GLY A 262 -5.47 10.55 -23.92
N LEU A 263 -4.61 11.36 -23.30
CA LEU A 263 -3.40 11.90 -23.92
C LEU A 263 -2.22 10.92 -23.90
N LEU A 264 -2.23 9.95 -22.97
CA LEU A 264 -1.20 8.92 -22.88
C LEU A 264 -1.61 7.66 -23.64
N LYS A 265 -0.81 7.25 -24.62
CA LYS A 265 -1.05 6.03 -25.41
C LYS A 265 -0.53 4.78 -24.73
N VAL A 266 0.52 4.91 -23.94
CA VAL A 266 1.12 3.82 -23.18
C VAL A 266 1.34 4.27 -21.75
N VAL A 267 0.96 3.44 -20.79
CA VAL A 267 1.29 3.65 -19.38
C VAL A 267 1.99 2.40 -18.89
N ALA A 268 3.26 2.50 -18.49
CA ALA A 268 3.98 1.40 -17.86
C ALA A 268 3.88 1.53 -16.35
N GLY A 269 3.49 0.47 -15.65
CA GLY A 269 3.32 0.57 -14.20
C GLY A 269 3.33 -0.75 -13.47
N THR A 270 3.39 -0.64 -12.14
CA THR A 270 3.21 -1.79 -11.25
C THR A 270 1.74 -2.18 -11.15
N ASP A 271 1.46 -3.42 -10.79
CA ASP A 271 0.10 -3.95 -10.57
C ASP A 271 -0.77 -3.12 -9.61
N THR A 272 -0.16 -2.28 -8.78
CA THR A 272 -0.86 -1.26 -7.97
C THR A 272 -1.73 -0.30 -8.78
N LEU A 273 -1.40 -0.02 -10.05
CA LEU A 273 -2.26 0.78 -10.92
C LEU A 273 -3.53 0.01 -11.31
N GLY A 274 -3.44 -1.32 -11.41
CA GLY A 274 -4.58 -2.21 -11.64
C GLY A 274 -5.59 -2.25 -10.48
N VAL A 275 -5.22 -1.77 -9.29
CA VAL A 275 -6.09 -1.77 -8.10
C VAL A 275 -6.71 -0.39 -7.85
N GLY A 276 -6.05 0.70 -8.24
CA GLY A 276 -6.27 1.97 -7.55
C GLY A 276 -6.82 3.16 -8.34
N ILE A 277 -6.91 3.11 -9.68
CA ILE A 277 -7.10 4.35 -10.47
C ILE A 277 -8.06 4.13 -11.63
N ASN A 278 -9.00 5.06 -11.78
CA ASN A 278 -9.88 5.17 -12.95
C ASN A 278 -9.13 5.71 -14.19
N VAL A 279 -8.16 4.95 -14.71
CA VAL A 279 -7.51 5.24 -16.00
C VAL A 279 -8.26 4.52 -17.13
N PRO A 280 -8.63 5.22 -18.22
CA PRO A 280 -9.23 4.59 -19.39
C PRO A 280 -8.23 3.67 -20.10
N ILE A 281 -8.31 2.36 -19.85
CA ILE A 281 -7.42 1.35 -20.45
C ILE A 281 -8.19 0.53 -21.48
N ARG A 282 -7.72 0.54 -22.73
CA ARG A 282 -8.28 -0.33 -23.78
C ARG A 282 -7.60 -1.69 -23.80
N THR A 283 -6.29 -1.71 -23.58
CA THR A 283 -5.46 -2.91 -23.65
C THR A 283 -4.60 -3.06 -22.40
N VAL A 284 -4.58 -4.26 -21.84
CA VAL A 284 -3.67 -4.66 -20.76
C VAL A 284 -2.61 -5.61 -21.35
N LEU A 285 -1.34 -5.28 -21.17
CA LEU A 285 -0.19 -6.08 -21.60
C LEU A 285 0.62 -6.52 -20.38
N PHE A 286 0.55 -7.80 -20.02
CA PHE A 286 1.40 -8.40 -19.00
C PHE A 286 2.80 -8.61 -19.53
N ALA A 287 3.80 -7.90 -18.99
CA ALA A 287 5.20 -8.09 -19.36
C ALA A 287 5.79 -9.42 -18.81
N GLY A 288 5.12 -10.03 -17.83
CA GLY A 288 5.40 -11.35 -17.31
C GLY A 288 4.20 -11.90 -16.54
N LEU A 289 4.26 -13.17 -16.13
CA LEU A 289 3.21 -13.83 -15.33
C LEU A 289 3.73 -14.32 -13.97
N THR A 290 4.76 -13.66 -13.46
CA THR A 290 5.37 -13.95 -12.17
C THR A 290 5.60 -12.68 -11.36
N LYS A 291 5.50 -12.79 -10.03
CA LYS A 291 5.62 -11.69 -9.07
C LYS A 291 6.36 -12.17 -7.83
N TYR A 292 7.08 -11.26 -7.18
CA TYR A 292 7.67 -11.49 -5.86
C TYR A 292 6.62 -11.28 -4.77
N ASP A 293 6.42 -12.27 -3.90
CA ASP A 293 5.41 -12.24 -2.83
C ASP A 293 5.92 -11.76 -1.47
N GLY A 294 7.15 -11.23 -1.42
CA GLY A 294 7.82 -10.87 -0.18
C GLY A 294 8.88 -11.88 0.25
N HIS A 295 8.76 -13.14 -0.18
CA HIS A 295 9.69 -14.22 0.15
C HIS A 295 10.32 -14.89 -1.07
N ARG A 296 9.53 -15.08 -2.14
CA ARG A 296 9.98 -15.73 -3.37
C ARG A 296 9.27 -15.18 -4.59
N VAL A 297 9.88 -15.40 -5.75
CA VAL A 297 9.18 -15.22 -7.02
C VAL A 297 8.22 -16.40 -7.22
N ARG A 298 6.97 -16.12 -7.57
CA ARG A 298 5.94 -17.13 -7.90
C ARG A 298 5.11 -16.68 -9.09
N ARG A 299 4.37 -17.62 -9.70
CA ARG A 299 3.35 -17.30 -10.70
C ARG A 299 2.22 -16.47 -10.08
N LEU A 300 1.56 -15.66 -10.90
CA LEU A 300 0.34 -14.95 -10.50
C LEU A 300 -0.74 -15.95 -10.09
N ARG A 301 -1.56 -15.54 -9.13
CA ARG A 301 -2.83 -16.20 -8.79
C ARG A 301 -3.91 -15.78 -9.79
N ALA A 302 -4.96 -16.60 -9.91
CA ALA A 302 -6.09 -16.32 -10.80
C ALA A 302 -6.72 -14.96 -10.47
N ARG A 303 -6.94 -14.70 -9.17
CA ARG A 303 -7.47 -13.42 -8.66
C ARG A 303 -6.62 -12.23 -9.09
N GLU A 304 -5.30 -12.30 -8.93
CA GLU A 304 -4.38 -11.21 -9.30
C GLU A 304 -4.44 -10.94 -10.82
N PHE A 305 -4.48 -12.00 -11.62
CA PHE A 305 -4.59 -11.90 -13.07
C PHE A 305 -5.93 -11.29 -13.50
N HIS A 306 -7.06 -11.78 -12.99
CA HIS A 306 -8.41 -11.29 -13.32
C HIS A 306 -8.62 -9.82 -12.95
N GLN A 307 -8.07 -9.37 -11.82
CA GLN A 307 -8.16 -7.96 -11.42
C GLN A 307 -7.46 -7.04 -12.40
N ILE A 308 -6.24 -7.40 -12.79
CA ILE A 308 -5.43 -6.60 -13.72
C ILE A 308 -6.02 -6.66 -15.13
N ALA A 309 -6.32 -7.87 -15.63
CA ALA A 309 -6.95 -8.09 -16.93
C ALA A 309 -8.31 -7.40 -17.01
N GLY A 310 -9.03 -7.36 -15.89
CA GLY A 310 -10.34 -6.74 -15.76
C GLY A 310 -10.36 -5.23 -15.96
N ARG A 311 -9.22 -4.57 -16.09
CA ARG A 311 -9.11 -3.14 -16.46
C ARG A 311 -9.18 -2.90 -17.98
N ALA A 312 -8.99 -3.93 -18.81
CA ALA A 312 -9.04 -3.77 -20.26
C ALA A 312 -10.46 -3.51 -20.76
N GLY A 313 -10.61 -2.54 -21.66
CA GLY A 313 -11.89 -2.20 -22.28
C GLY A 313 -12.71 -1.23 -21.44
N ARG A 314 -13.06 -0.10 -22.06
CA ARG A 314 -13.76 1.01 -21.43
C ARG A 314 -15.24 0.96 -21.77
N ALA A 315 -16.08 0.81 -20.74
CA ALA A 315 -17.52 0.82 -20.91
C ALA A 315 -17.98 2.12 -21.58
N GLY A 316 -18.78 2.01 -22.64
CA GLY A 316 -19.28 3.15 -23.41
C GLY A 316 -18.33 3.69 -24.50
N PHE A 317 -17.08 3.23 -24.55
CA PHE A 317 -16.10 3.68 -25.56
C PHE A 317 -15.55 2.54 -26.41
N ASP A 318 -15.31 1.36 -25.82
CA ASP A 318 -14.74 0.22 -26.51
C ASP A 318 -15.79 -0.89 -26.67
N THR A 319 -15.75 -1.58 -27.81
CA THR A 319 -16.57 -2.78 -28.07
C THR A 319 -15.91 -4.06 -27.54
N VAL A 320 -14.58 -4.04 -27.41
CA VAL A 320 -13.73 -5.16 -26.96
C VAL A 320 -12.54 -4.58 -26.19
N GLY A 321 -12.19 -5.21 -25.08
CA GLY A 321 -10.94 -4.98 -24.35
C GLY A 321 -9.91 -6.07 -24.69
N TYR A 322 -8.64 -5.71 -24.76
CA TYR A 322 -7.59 -6.67 -25.12
C TYR A 322 -6.70 -7.00 -23.93
N VAL A 323 -6.40 -8.28 -23.73
CA VAL A 323 -5.51 -8.79 -22.69
C VAL A 323 -4.41 -9.61 -23.35
N ILE A 324 -3.18 -9.12 -23.25
CA ILE A 324 -2.03 -9.76 -23.88
C ILE A 324 -1.02 -10.16 -22.81
N ALA A 325 -0.44 -11.36 -22.93
CA ALA A 325 0.72 -11.76 -22.15
C ALA A 325 1.96 -11.90 -23.03
N GLN A 326 3.04 -11.29 -22.60
CA GLN A 326 4.33 -11.34 -23.26
C GLN A 326 5.07 -12.64 -22.90
N ALA A 327 5.59 -13.32 -23.92
CA ALA A 327 6.46 -14.47 -23.71
C ALA A 327 7.79 -14.06 -23.06
N PRO A 328 8.43 -14.95 -22.26
CA PRO A 328 9.75 -14.69 -21.70
C PRO A 328 10.78 -14.28 -22.77
N GLU A 329 11.71 -13.38 -22.43
CA GLU A 329 12.68 -12.84 -23.40
C GLU A 329 13.48 -13.92 -24.13
N HIS A 330 13.93 -14.95 -23.42
CA HIS A 330 14.66 -16.08 -24.03
C HIS A 330 13.80 -16.86 -25.02
N ASP A 331 12.49 -16.97 -24.79
CA ASP A 331 11.56 -17.65 -25.70
C ASP A 331 11.28 -16.80 -26.93
N VAL A 332 11.12 -15.48 -26.79
CA VAL A 332 11.00 -14.53 -27.90
C VAL A 332 12.25 -14.59 -28.78
N GLU A 333 13.44 -14.58 -28.18
CA GLU A 333 14.70 -14.64 -28.92
C GLU A 333 14.88 -15.99 -29.61
N ASN A 334 14.49 -17.09 -28.96
CA ASN A 334 14.47 -18.42 -29.57
C ASN A 334 13.51 -18.48 -30.77
N ALA A 335 12.31 -17.92 -30.64
CA ALA A 335 11.33 -17.85 -31.72
C ALA A 335 11.88 -17.02 -32.90
N ARG A 336 12.55 -15.90 -32.63
CA ARG A 336 13.22 -15.08 -33.66
C ARG A 336 14.34 -15.82 -34.37
N LEU A 337 15.16 -16.57 -33.62
CA LEU A 337 16.22 -17.39 -34.19
C LEU A 337 15.65 -18.49 -35.09
N VAL A 338 14.56 -19.15 -34.65
CA VAL A 338 13.85 -20.16 -35.45
C VAL A 338 13.25 -19.55 -36.72
N ALA A 339 12.56 -18.41 -36.62
CA ALA A 339 12.01 -17.70 -37.77
C ALA A 339 13.10 -17.32 -38.79
N LYS A 340 14.28 -16.89 -38.30
CA LYS A 340 15.44 -16.59 -39.15
C LYS A 340 16.08 -17.82 -39.79
N ALA A 341 15.97 -18.98 -39.15
CA ALA A 341 16.45 -20.25 -39.70
C ALA A 341 15.51 -20.80 -40.80
N GLY A 342 14.23 -20.43 -40.77
CA GLY A 342 13.20 -20.90 -41.70
C GLY A 342 12.99 -22.42 -41.61
N ASP A 343 12.65 -23.06 -42.73
CA ASP A 343 12.40 -24.50 -42.81
C ASP A 343 13.67 -25.36 -43.01
N ASP A 344 14.87 -24.77 -42.93
CA ASP A 344 16.13 -25.50 -43.15
C ASP A 344 16.44 -26.45 -41.97
N PRO A 345 16.35 -27.78 -42.15
CA PRO A 345 16.51 -28.75 -41.06
C PRO A 345 17.92 -28.75 -40.47
N LYS A 346 18.94 -28.38 -41.25
CA LYS A 346 20.33 -28.31 -40.78
C LYS A 346 20.56 -27.08 -39.92
N LYS A 347 19.95 -25.94 -40.26
CA LYS A 347 20.02 -24.71 -39.45
C LYS A 347 19.23 -24.85 -38.15
N LEU A 348 18.05 -25.47 -38.19
CA LEU A 348 17.24 -25.73 -37.00
C LEU A 348 17.96 -26.66 -36.01
N ARG A 349 18.64 -27.71 -36.49
CA ARG A 349 19.41 -28.62 -35.63
C ARG A 349 20.65 -27.99 -35.00
N LYS A 350 21.25 -26.99 -35.63
CA LYS A 350 22.45 -26.26 -35.13
C LYS A 350 22.08 -25.04 -34.26
N LEU A 351 20.79 -24.79 -34.05
CA LEU A 351 20.32 -23.59 -33.38
C LEU A 351 20.58 -23.70 -31.87
N VAL A 352 21.47 -22.83 -31.37
CA VAL A 352 21.73 -22.73 -29.93
C VAL A 352 20.61 -21.92 -29.30
N ARG A 353 19.71 -22.61 -28.60
CA ARG A 353 18.63 -21.97 -27.86
C ARG A 353 19.18 -21.28 -26.62
N ARG A 354 18.72 -20.06 -26.37
CA ARG A 354 18.94 -19.35 -25.13
C ARG A 354 18.19 -20.06 -24.00
N LYS A 355 18.88 -20.20 -22.87
CA LYS A 355 18.36 -20.83 -21.66
C LYS A 355 17.68 -19.78 -20.77
N PRO A 356 16.69 -20.17 -19.96
CA PRO A 356 16.16 -19.30 -18.92
C PRO A 356 17.27 -18.91 -17.93
N PRO A 357 17.21 -17.71 -17.34
CA PRO A 357 18.13 -17.30 -16.29
C PRO A 357 17.98 -18.17 -15.04
N GLU A 358 19.00 -18.17 -14.18
CA GLU A 358 18.98 -18.93 -12.93
C GLU A 358 17.89 -18.41 -11.97
N GLY A 359 17.19 -19.31 -11.28
CA GLY A 359 16.06 -18.95 -10.40
C GLY A 359 14.78 -18.53 -11.14
N PHE A 360 14.73 -18.64 -12.46
CA PHE A 360 13.56 -18.26 -13.26
C PHE A 360 12.36 -19.18 -13.00
N VAL A 361 11.25 -18.58 -12.57
CA VAL A 361 9.96 -19.27 -12.48
C VAL A 361 9.31 -19.25 -13.86
N GLY A 362 9.29 -20.40 -14.54
CA GLY A 362 8.78 -20.48 -15.92
C GLY A 362 7.30 -20.16 -16.05
N TRP A 363 6.93 -19.39 -17.09
CA TRP A 363 5.58 -19.25 -17.61
C TRP A 363 5.58 -19.38 -19.14
N GLY A 364 4.44 -19.76 -19.70
CA GLY A 364 4.24 -19.87 -21.14
C GLY A 364 2.77 -19.67 -21.51
N GLU A 365 2.43 -19.95 -22.77
CA GLU A 365 1.07 -19.85 -23.28
C GLU A 365 0.06 -20.67 -22.45
N GLN A 366 0.42 -21.90 -22.07
CA GLN A 366 -0.42 -22.73 -21.21
C GLN A 366 -0.64 -22.12 -19.83
N THR A 367 0.36 -21.44 -19.26
CA THR A 367 0.20 -20.73 -17.98
C THR A 367 -0.76 -19.56 -18.15
N PHE A 368 -0.67 -18.82 -19.25
CA PHE A 368 -1.54 -17.69 -19.56
C PHE A 368 -2.99 -18.13 -19.67
N PHE A 369 -3.30 -19.07 -20.57
CA PHE A 369 -4.69 -19.54 -20.73
C PHE A 369 -5.20 -20.28 -19.49
N GLY A 370 -4.32 -20.98 -18.76
CA GLY A 370 -4.69 -21.53 -17.45
C GLY A 370 -5.08 -20.48 -16.41
N LEU A 371 -4.56 -19.25 -16.49
CA LEU A 371 -5.00 -18.13 -15.65
C LEU A 371 -6.29 -17.50 -16.16
N VAL A 372 -6.51 -17.49 -17.49
CA VAL A 372 -7.75 -16.99 -18.12
C VAL A 372 -8.95 -17.86 -17.77
N ASP A 373 -8.77 -19.18 -17.77
CA ASP A 373 -9.85 -20.15 -17.54
C ASP A 373 -10.05 -20.48 -16.05
N ALA A 374 -9.20 -19.95 -15.16
CA ALA A 374 -9.28 -20.25 -13.74
C ALA A 374 -10.56 -19.65 -13.12
N PRO A 375 -11.29 -20.38 -12.27
CA PRO A 375 -12.42 -19.80 -11.55
C PRO A 375 -11.94 -18.77 -10.52
N ASP A 376 -12.84 -17.85 -10.14
CA ASP A 376 -12.57 -16.93 -9.04
C ASP A 376 -12.38 -17.69 -7.71
N GLU A 377 -11.36 -17.29 -6.94
CA GLU A 377 -10.97 -17.98 -5.70
C GLU A 377 -11.98 -17.74 -4.56
N GLU A 378 -12.21 -18.77 -3.74
CA GLU A 378 -12.94 -18.63 -2.48
C GLU A 378 -12.17 -17.77 -1.48
N LEU A 379 -12.85 -16.83 -0.84
CA LEU A 379 -12.27 -15.96 0.16
C LEU A 379 -12.10 -16.70 1.50
N ARG A 380 -10.87 -16.76 2.01
CA ARG A 380 -10.54 -17.40 3.28
C ARG A 380 -10.10 -16.37 4.31
N SER A 381 -10.53 -16.58 5.55
CA SER A 381 -10.05 -15.78 6.68
C SER A 381 -8.56 -16.01 6.92
N HIS A 382 -7.87 -14.92 7.25
CA HIS A 382 -6.52 -14.91 7.79
C HIS A 382 -6.46 -14.08 9.09
N PHE A 383 -7.55 -14.08 9.87
CA PHE A 383 -7.66 -13.32 11.11
C PHE A 383 -6.52 -13.66 12.08
N LYS A 384 -5.97 -12.61 12.70
CA LYS A 384 -4.94 -12.71 13.73
C LYS A 384 -5.21 -11.64 14.78
N ILE A 385 -5.46 -12.06 16.01
CA ILE A 385 -5.53 -11.16 17.15
C ILE A 385 -4.16 -10.51 17.40
N THR A 386 -4.15 -9.20 17.63
CA THR A 386 -2.96 -8.42 17.99
C THR A 386 -3.17 -7.72 19.33
N THR A 387 -2.08 -7.22 19.92
CA THR A 387 -2.16 -6.39 21.15
C THR A 387 -2.99 -5.13 20.92
N ALA A 388 -2.83 -4.46 19.76
CA ALA A 388 -3.63 -3.28 19.42
C ALA A 388 -5.14 -3.59 19.42
N MET A 389 -5.56 -4.70 18.77
CA MET A 389 -6.97 -5.11 18.80
C MET A 389 -7.46 -5.40 20.21
N LEU A 390 -6.62 -6.01 21.06
CA LEU A 390 -6.95 -6.25 22.46
C LEU A 390 -7.19 -4.92 23.19
N MET A 391 -6.29 -3.94 23.04
CA MET A 391 -6.42 -2.63 23.69
C MET A 391 -7.70 -1.90 23.27
N GLU A 392 -8.00 -1.85 21.97
CA GLU A 392 -9.23 -1.22 21.45
C GLU A 392 -10.50 -1.82 22.08
N VAL A 393 -10.54 -3.15 22.25
CA VAL A 393 -11.70 -3.82 22.88
C VAL A 393 -11.72 -3.62 24.40
N LEU A 394 -10.58 -3.40 25.06
CA LEU A 394 -10.53 -3.07 26.49
C LEU A 394 -11.01 -1.63 26.75
N GLU A 395 -10.82 -0.71 25.81
CA GLU A 395 -11.34 0.67 25.87
C GLU A 395 -12.86 0.76 25.66
N ARG A 396 -13.48 -0.33 25.24
CA ARG A 396 -14.91 -0.40 24.97
C ARG A 396 -15.74 -0.30 26.26
N PRO A 397 -16.83 0.50 26.29
CA PRO A 397 -17.78 0.48 27.40
C PRO A 397 -18.36 -0.93 27.65
N GLY A 398 -18.59 -1.26 28.92
CA GLY A 398 -19.17 -2.54 29.33
C GLY A 398 -18.16 -3.67 29.58
N ASP A 399 -18.65 -4.92 29.52
CA ASP A 399 -17.84 -6.09 29.82
C ASP A 399 -16.92 -6.47 28.65
N CYS A 400 -15.65 -6.07 28.79
CA CYS A 400 -14.59 -6.37 27.82
C CYS A 400 -14.36 -7.89 27.63
N PHE A 401 -14.63 -8.74 28.62
CA PHE A 401 -14.49 -10.20 28.45
C PHE A 401 -15.56 -10.75 27.53
N THR A 402 -16.79 -10.29 27.69
CA THR A 402 -17.89 -10.67 26.79
C THR A 402 -17.61 -10.20 25.37
N ALA A 403 -17.13 -8.96 25.20
CA ALA A 403 -16.74 -8.42 23.89
C ALA A 403 -15.59 -9.22 23.24
N LEU A 404 -14.49 -9.46 23.97
CA LEU A 404 -13.35 -10.25 23.46
C LEU A 404 -13.76 -11.69 23.12
N ARG A 405 -14.57 -12.31 23.97
CA ARG A 405 -15.09 -13.66 23.71
C ARG A 405 -15.88 -13.69 22.41
N HIS A 406 -16.77 -12.71 22.20
CA HIS A 406 -17.53 -12.59 20.97
C HIS A 406 -16.60 -12.50 19.74
N LEU A 407 -15.66 -11.56 19.74
CA LEU A 407 -14.69 -11.39 18.63
C LEU A 407 -13.91 -12.69 18.33
N LEU A 408 -13.44 -13.38 19.38
CA LEU A 408 -12.58 -14.57 19.27
C LEU A 408 -13.33 -15.86 18.92
N GLU A 409 -14.60 -15.98 19.31
CA GLU A 409 -15.43 -17.16 18.97
C GLU A 409 -16.21 -16.98 17.67
N ALA A 410 -16.48 -15.73 17.28
CA ALA A 410 -17.27 -15.42 16.09
C ALA A 410 -16.44 -15.08 14.85
N ASN A 411 -15.11 -14.97 14.93
CA ASN A 411 -14.29 -14.83 13.72
C ASN A 411 -14.37 -16.05 12.80
N HIS A 412 -14.09 -15.83 11.53
CA HIS A 412 -14.29 -16.77 10.44
C HIS A 412 -13.13 -17.79 10.31
N GLU A 413 -12.25 -17.88 11.30
CA GLU A 413 -11.25 -18.94 11.35
C GLU A 413 -11.86 -20.28 11.77
N PRO A 414 -11.29 -21.42 11.33
CA PRO A 414 -11.69 -22.73 11.84
C PRO A 414 -11.54 -22.81 13.36
N ARG A 415 -12.40 -23.60 14.04
CA ARG A 415 -12.41 -23.70 15.53
C ARG A 415 -11.03 -23.96 16.15
N LYS A 416 -10.20 -24.78 15.51
CA LYS A 416 -8.82 -25.04 15.97
C LYS A 416 -7.96 -23.76 16.01
N ARG A 417 -8.14 -22.84 15.07
CA ARG A 417 -7.44 -21.54 15.02
C ARG A 417 -8.05 -20.56 16.00
N GLN A 418 -9.38 -20.48 16.11
CA GLN A 418 -10.05 -19.70 17.17
C GLN A 418 -9.53 -20.06 18.57
N LEU A 419 -9.41 -21.35 18.89
CA LEU A 419 -8.85 -21.79 20.18
C LEU A 419 -7.40 -21.37 20.39
N ARG A 420 -6.59 -21.27 19.32
CA ARG A 420 -5.23 -20.71 19.40
C ARG A 420 -5.26 -19.21 19.67
N HIS A 421 -6.14 -18.46 19.01
CA HIS A 421 -6.32 -17.03 19.26
C HIS A 421 -6.77 -16.80 20.70
N ILE A 422 -7.75 -17.54 21.22
CA ILE A 422 -8.20 -17.43 22.62
C ILE A 422 -7.05 -17.65 23.61
N LYS A 423 -6.28 -18.73 23.44
CA LYS A 423 -5.12 -18.98 24.31
C LYS A 423 -4.08 -17.87 24.24
N HIS A 424 -3.82 -17.35 23.04
CA HIS A 424 -2.88 -16.26 22.82
C HIS A 424 -3.38 -14.96 23.46
N THR A 425 -4.65 -14.61 23.30
CA THR A 425 -5.25 -13.42 23.93
C THR A 425 -5.24 -13.50 25.44
N ILE A 426 -5.49 -14.68 26.03
CA ILE A 426 -5.39 -14.85 27.49
C ILE A 426 -3.96 -14.62 27.97
N ALA A 427 -2.95 -15.06 27.23
CA ALA A 427 -1.55 -14.77 27.55
C ALA A 427 -1.29 -13.25 27.47
N LEU A 428 -1.62 -12.61 26.35
CA LEU A 428 -1.45 -11.16 26.16
C LEU A 428 -2.15 -10.36 27.28
N TYR A 429 -3.40 -10.69 27.61
CA TYR A 429 -4.15 -9.99 28.65
C TYR A 429 -3.57 -10.17 30.05
N ARG A 430 -3.05 -11.37 30.37
CA ARG A 430 -2.33 -11.58 31.64
C ARG A 430 -1.06 -10.76 31.69
N ASP A 431 -0.30 -10.76 30.60
CA ASP A 431 0.91 -9.96 30.50
C ASP A 431 0.60 -8.46 30.70
N LEU A 432 -0.50 -7.94 30.14
CA LEU A 432 -0.93 -6.55 30.35
C LEU A 432 -1.35 -6.22 31.79
N ILE A 433 -1.89 -7.19 32.53
CA ILE A 433 -2.19 -7.01 33.96
C ILE A 433 -0.93 -7.06 34.81
N ASP A 434 -0.09 -8.08 34.60
CA ASP A 434 1.11 -8.31 35.40
C ASP A 434 2.10 -7.14 35.35
N THR A 435 1.98 -6.34 34.29
CA THR A 435 2.84 -5.18 33.99
C THR A 435 2.20 -3.85 34.37
N GLY A 436 0.96 -3.86 34.84
CA GLY A 436 0.25 -2.67 35.30
C GLY A 436 -0.32 -1.78 34.21
N ILE A 437 -0.25 -2.16 32.92
CA ILE A 437 -0.96 -1.43 31.85
C ILE A 437 -2.46 -1.53 32.05
N VAL A 438 -2.95 -2.72 32.36
CA VAL A 438 -4.38 -2.96 32.55
C VAL A 438 -4.61 -3.25 34.02
N ALA A 439 -5.24 -2.33 34.72
CA ALA A 439 -5.69 -2.54 36.09
C ALA A 439 -7.08 -3.16 36.07
N ARG A 440 -7.31 -4.16 36.92
CA ARG A 440 -8.68 -4.64 37.18
C ARG A 440 -9.33 -3.70 38.19
N LEU A 441 -10.55 -3.28 37.90
CA LEU A 441 -11.34 -2.49 38.81
C LEU A 441 -12.06 -3.41 39.81
N ASP A 442 -12.02 -3.07 41.10
CA ASP A 442 -12.73 -3.82 42.14
C ASP A 442 -14.26 -3.79 41.94
N THR A 443 -14.75 -2.69 41.37
CA THR A 443 -16.14 -2.51 40.94
C THR A 443 -16.18 -1.94 39.52
N PRO A 444 -17.15 -2.34 38.67
CA PRO A 444 -17.26 -1.77 37.33
C PRO A 444 -17.38 -0.24 37.35
N ALA A 445 -16.75 0.41 36.37
CA ALA A 445 -16.87 1.85 36.15
C ALA A 445 -18.31 2.24 35.73
N ALA A 446 -18.59 3.55 35.69
CA ALA A 446 -19.92 4.07 35.35
C ALA A 446 -20.39 3.65 33.93
N ASP A 447 -19.46 3.43 33.01
CA ASP A 447 -19.69 2.93 31.65
C ASP A 447 -19.69 1.39 31.57
N GLY A 448 -19.57 0.70 32.71
CA GLY A 448 -19.60 -0.76 32.85
C GLY A 448 -18.26 -1.47 32.65
N LYS A 449 -17.17 -0.75 32.40
CA LYS A 449 -15.82 -1.34 32.27
C LYS A 449 -15.39 -2.03 33.55
N GLN A 450 -14.77 -3.19 33.42
CA GLN A 450 -14.19 -3.95 34.55
C GLN A 450 -12.66 -3.78 34.67
N VAL A 451 -12.09 -3.07 33.72
CA VAL A 451 -10.66 -2.81 33.62
C VAL A 451 -10.46 -1.35 33.25
N GLU A 452 -9.32 -0.82 33.66
CA GLU A 452 -8.86 0.50 33.27
C GLU A 452 -7.46 0.35 32.66
N ILE A 453 -7.21 1.13 31.61
CA ILE A 453 -5.88 1.24 31.02
C ILE A 453 -5.19 2.38 31.76
N SER A 454 -4.04 2.09 32.36
CA SER A 454 -3.30 3.03 33.20
C SER A 454 -2.91 4.30 32.44
N VAL A 455 -3.03 5.45 33.10
CA VAL A 455 -2.97 6.82 32.55
C VAL A 455 -1.54 7.33 32.32
N ASP A 456 -0.50 6.58 32.70
CA ASP A 456 0.91 6.91 32.41
C ASP A 456 1.29 6.69 30.92
N LEU A 457 0.32 6.81 30.01
CA LEU A 457 0.53 6.92 28.57
C LEU A 457 0.49 8.41 28.22
N PRO A 458 1.55 9.00 27.62
CA PRO A 458 1.55 10.41 27.25
C PRO A 458 0.32 10.80 26.44
N GLU A 459 -0.23 12.01 26.62
CA GLU A 459 -1.44 12.48 25.91
C GLU A 459 -1.31 12.49 24.38
N ASN A 460 -0.08 12.39 23.84
CA ASN A 460 0.21 12.24 22.41
C ASN A 460 0.64 10.81 22.01
N PHE A 461 0.35 9.80 22.83
CA PHE A 461 0.62 8.40 22.54
C PHE A 461 -0.33 7.91 21.45
N ALA A 462 0.17 7.77 20.23
CA ALA A 462 -0.53 7.02 19.20
C ALA A 462 -0.53 5.52 19.60
N LEU A 463 -1.63 5.04 20.17
CA LEU A 463 -1.92 3.65 20.57
C LEU A 463 -1.69 2.61 19.46
N THR A 464 -1.45 3.06 18.24
CA THR A 464 -1.20 2.24 17.05
C THR A 464 0.25 1.79 16.89
N ASN A 465 1.23 2.40 17.59
CA ASN A 465 2.64 1.98 17.54
C ASN A 465 3.18 1.59 18.93
N PRO A 466 3.34 0.29 19.23
CA PRO A 466 3.88 -0.19 20.51
C PRO A 466 5.24 0.41 20.89
N LEU A 467 6.07 0.78 19.91
CA LEU A 467 7.41 1.34 20.15
C LEU A 467 7.40 2.79 20.63
N SER A 468 6.28 3.52 20.56
CA SER A 468 6.20 4.90 21.03
C SER A 468 6.45 5.02 22.54
N ALA A 469 6.08 4.01 23.33
CA ALA A 469 6.21 4.05 24.80
C ALA A 469 7.66 3.75 25.19
N PHE A 470 8.26 2.81 24.44
CA PHE A 470 9.70 2.57 24.48
C PHE A 470 10.49 3.84 24.12
N ALA A 471 10.10 4.59 23.09
CA ALA A 471 10.80 5.81 22.69
C ALA A 471 10.90 6.82 23.83
N VAL A 472 9.81 7.05 24.57
CA VAL A 472 9.79 7.97 25.72
C VAL A 472 10.79 7.54 26.79
N ALA A 473 10.77 6.26 27.17
CA ALA A 473 11.72 5.72 28.14
C ALA A 473 13.18 5.76 27.62
N ALA A 474 13.38 5.57 26.32
CA ALA A 474 14.71 5.66 25.71
C ALA A 474 15.22 7.11 25.66
N PHE A 475 14.36 8.12 25.48
CA PHE A 475 14.76 9.53 25.53
C PHE A 475 15.26 9.94 26.92
N GLU A 476 14.70 9.39 28.00
CA GLU A 476 15.18 9.65 29.37
C GLU A 476 16.58 9.11 29.65
N LEU A 477 17.08 8.17 28.83
CA LEU A 477 18.42 7.62 28.94
C LEU A 477 19.48 8.42 28.17
N LEU A 478 19.06 9.39 27.35
CA LEU A 478 19.96 10.25 26.61
C LEU A 478 20.55 11.32 27.52
N ASP A 479 21.80 11.70 27.27
CA ASP A 479 22.48 12.79 28.00
C ASP A 479 22.07 14.15 27.43
N PRO A 480 21.27 14.97 28.16
CA PRO A 480 20.78 16.25 27.67
C PRO A 480 21.89 17.30 27.46
N ASP A 481 23.04 17.11 28.11
CA ASP A 481 24.18 18.03 28.01
C ASP A 481 25.10 17.68 26.82
N SER A 482 24.83 16.57 26.12
CA SER A 482 25.58 16.17 24.92
C SER A 482 25.31 17.11 23.76
N ALA A 483 26.37 17.50 23.04
CA ALA A 483 26.24 18.24 21.79
C ALA A 483 25.49 17.46 20.70
N ASP A 484 25.51 16.13 20.77
CA ASP A 484 24.82 15.23 19.85
C ASP A 484 23.38 14.91 20.28
N PHE A 485 22.91 15.44 21.42
CA PHE A 485 21.58 15.14 21.97
C PHE A 485 20.44 15.25 20.93
N PRO A 486 20.35 16.31 20.09
CA PRO A 486 19.32 16.37 19.06
C PRO A 486 19.39 15.23 18.02
N LEU A 487 20.60 14.81 17.63
CA LEU A 487 20.81 13.70 16.69
C LEU A 487 20.51 12.34 17.33
N ASP A 488 20.77 12.21 18.62
CA ASP A 488 20.47 11.02 19.41
C ASP A 488 18.96 10.85 19.60
N VAL A 489 18.23 11.93 19.86
CA VAL A 489 16.76 11.97 19.84
C VAL A 489 16.22 11.51 18.48
N VAL A 490 16.77 12.04 17.38
CA VAL A 490 16.40 11.59 16.01
C VAL A 490 16.68 10.09 15.84
N SER A 491 17.80 9.57 16.35
CA SER A 491 18.18 8.15 16.21
C SER A 491 17.23 7.21 16.94
N VAL A 492 16.86 7.55 18.18
CA VAL A 492 15.86 6.81 18.95
C VAL A 492 14.51 6.83 18.24
N LEU A 493 14.09 8.00 17.74
CA LEU A 493 12.84 8.16 16.99
C LEU A 493 12.83 7.32 15.71
N GLU A 494 13.85 7.42 14.87
CA GLU A 494 13.98 6.65 13.62
C GLU A 494 13.92 5.14 13.88
N SER A 495 14.43 4.68 15.02
CA SER A 495 14.38 3.26 15.41
C SER A 495 12.96 2.71 15.64
N THR A 496 12.01 3.60 15.90
CA THR A 496 10.60 3.23 16.18
C THR A 496 9.70 3.27 14.95
N LEU A 497 10.18 3.83 13.85
CA LEU A 497 9.44 3.95 12.59
C LEU A 497 9.59 2.70 11.72
N GLU A 498 8.70 2.54 10.74
CA GLU A 498 8.85 1.49 9.72
C GLU A 498 10.13 1.67 8.89
N ASP A 499 10.71 0.57 8.42
CA ASP A 499 11.93 0.62 7.60
C ASP A 499 11.64 1.13 6.19
N PRO A 500 12.31 2.22 5.74
CA PRO A 500 12.30 2.62 4.34
C PRO A 500 13.27 1.70 3.58
N ARG A 501 12.86 0.43 3.37
CA ARG A 501 13.73 -0.66 2.90
C ARG A 501 14.58 -0.30 1.68
N GLN A 502 14.03 0.44 0.71
CA GLN A 502 14.77 0.88 -0.48
C GLN A 502 15.97 1.77 -0.13
N VAL A 503 15.84 2.66 0.86
CA VAL A 503 16.90 3.54 1.35
C VAL A 503 17.94 2.73 2.10
N LEU A 504 17.51 1.88 3.04
CA LEU A 504 18.42 1.06 3.85
C LEU A 504 19.23 0.07 3.00
N LEU A 505 18.60 -0.54 1.99
CA LEU A 505 19.29 -1.41 1.04
C LEU A 505 20.29 -0.64 0.18
N ALA A 506 20.00 0.60 -0.20
CA ALA A 506 20.94 1.46 -0.93
C ALA A 506 22.13 1.86 -0.07
N GLN A 507 21.90 2.26 1.18
CA GLN A 507 22.96 2.53 2.16
C GLN A 507 23.86 1.31 2.39
N ARG A 508 23.26 0.15 2.65
CA ARG A 508 24.00 -1.11 2.80
C ARG A 508 24.82 -1.44 1.55
N LYS A 509 24.27 -1.22 0.36
CA LYS A 509 25.00 -1.45 -0.89
C LYS A 509 26.25 -0.57 -0.97
N ILE A 510 26.13 0.73 -0.71
CA ILE A 510 27.28 1.65 -0.73
C ILE A 510 28.32 1.26 0.33
N ALA A 511 27.89 0.94 1.56
CA ALA A 511 28.79 0.48 2.62
C ALA A 511 29.54 -0.80 2.23
N ARG A 512 28.83 -1.77 1.62
CA ARG A 512 29.44 -3.00 1.09
C ARG A 512 30.41 -2.72 -0.05
N ASP A 513 30.06 -1.85 -0.99
CA ASP A 513 30.91 -1.49 -2.13
C ASP A 513 32.20 -0.80 -1.66
N ALA A 514 32.11 0.09 -0.67
CA ALA A 514 33.25 0.75 -0.04
C ALA A 514 34.16 -0.26 0.69
N ALA A 515 33.58 -1.14 1.52
CA ALA A 515 34.33 -2.16 2.24
C ALA A 515 34.98 -3.19 1.29
N ILE A 516 34.33 -3.54 0.17
CA ILE A 516 34.96 -4.37 -0.87
C ILE A 516 36.21 -3.70 -1.44
N ALA A 517 36.15 -2.39 -1.69
CA ALA A 517 37.27 -1.63 -2.23
C ALA A 517 38.44 -1.55 -1.23
N GLU A 518 38.14 -1.31 0.04
CA GLU A 518 39.13 -1.30 1.14
C GLU A 518 39.76 -2.68 1.34
N MET A 519 38.95 -3.73 1.48
CA MET A 519 39.47 -5.09 1.65
C MET A 519 40.27 -5.60 0.43
N LYS A 520 39.97 -5.08 -0.78
CA LYS A 520 40.81 -5.31 -1.97
C LYS A 520 42.17 -4.61 -1.86
N ALA A 521 42.20 -3.39 -1.33
CA ALA A 521 43.43 -2.64 -1.11
C ALA A 521 44.31 -3.30 -0.04
N ASP A 522 43.68 -3.89 0.99
CA ASP A 522 44.35 -4.58 2.09
C ASP A 522 44.80 -6.01 1.74
N GLY A 523 44.49 -6.49 0.53
CA GLY A 523 44.90 -7.82 0.06
C GLY A 523 44.18 -8.99 0.73
N ILE A 524 42.98 -8.77 1.28
CA ILE A 524 42.21 -9.82 1.97
C ILE A 524 41.70 -10.85 0.95
N GLU A 525 41.81 -12.13 1.31
CA GLU A 525 41.39 -13.26 0.49
C GLU A 525 39.89 -13.24 0.16
N TYR A 526 39.50 -13.84 -0.97
CA TYR A 526 38.11 -13.77 -1.46
C TYR A 526 37.08 -14.35 -0.48
N GLU A 527 37.36 -15.51 0.10
CA GLU A 527 36.43 -16.16 1.04
C GLU A 527 36.24 -15.32 2.32
N GLU A 528 37.32 -14.75 2.84
CA GLU A 528 37.28 -13.88 4.02
C GLU A 528 36.54 -12.57 3.73
N ARG A 529 36.69 -11.99 2.54
CA ARG A 529 35.89 -10.83 2.11
C ARG A 529 34.41 -11.14 2.06
N MET A 530 34.04 -12.31 1.52
CA MET A 530 32.63 -12.70 1.43
C MET A 530 32.01 -12.88 2.82
N ALA A 531 32.74 -13.48 3.77
CA ALA A 531 32.30 -13.60 5.15
C ALA A 531 32.11 -12.22 5.84
N ARG A 532 33.11 -11.33 5.74
CA ARG A 532 33.01 -9.96 6.29
C ARG A 532 31.88 -9.14 5.67
N LEU A 533 31.57 -9.36 4.39
CA LEU A 533 30.47 -8.68 3.71
C LEU A 533 29.07 -9.07 4.21
N GLU A 534 28.91 -10.26 4.78
CA GLU A 534 27.63 -10.68 5.35
C GLU A 534 27.27 -9.88 6.61
N GLU A 535 28.29 -9.46 7.37
CA GLU A 535 28.16 -8.67 8.59
C GLU A 535 27.87 -7.19 8.33
N ILE A 536 28.13 -6.68 7.12
CA ILE A 536 27.90 -5.28 6.79
C ILE A 536 26.40 -4.99 6.64
N SER A 537 25.93 -4.10 7.50
CA SER A 537 24.58 -3.51 7.48
C SER A 537 24.61 -2.04 7.01
N TRP A 538 23.45 -1.38 7.03
CA TRP A 538 23.34 0.08 6.93
C TRP A 538 23.79 0.74 8.25
N PRO A 539 24.00 2.07 8.30
CA PRO A 539 24.33 2.77 9.55
C PRO A 539 23.23 2.64 10.61
N GLN A 540 23.61 2.29 11.83
CA GLN A 540 22.71 2.05 12.97
C GLN A 540 23.21 2.83 14.20
N PRO A 541 23.04 4.16 14.23
CA PRO A 541 23.44 4.98 15.37
C PRO A 541 22.69 4.53 16.63
N LEU A 542 23.39 4.55 17.76
CA LEU A 542 22.90 4.10 19.06
C LEU A 542 22.35 2.66 19.09
N ALA A 543 22.79 1.77 18.20
CA ALA A 543 22.22 0.42 18.12
C ALA A 543 22.36 -0.38 19.42
N GLU A 544 23.51 -0.25 20.10
CA GLU A 544 23.76 -0.94 21.37
C GLU A 544 22.92 -0.34 22.49
N GLU A 545 22.87 0.99 22.58
CA GLU A 545 22.12 1.75 23.58
C GLU A 545 20.60 1.54 23.42
N ILE A 546 20.08 1.65 22.21
CA ILE A 546 18.68 1.36 21.87
C ILE A 546 18.36 -0.11 22.16
N GLY A 547 19.26 -1.03 21.80
CA GLY A 547 19.10 -2.46 22.09
C GLY A 547 19.06 -2.75 23.59
N PHE A 548 19.95 -2.12 24.36
CA PHE A 548 20.01 -2.26 25.82
C PHE A 548 18.78 -1.63 26.50
N ALA A 549 18.39 -0.42 26.08
CA ALA A 549 17.20 0.26 26.54
C ALA A 549 15.96 -0.60 26.25
N TYR A 550 15.87 -1.16 25.04
CA TYR A 550 14.76 -2.02 24.64
C TYR A 550 14.73 -3.31 25.45
N GLU A 551 15.85 -4.00 25.65
CA GLU A 551 15.89 -5.21 26.47
C GLU A 551 15.54 -4.93 27.93
N THR A 552 15.99 -3.80 28.47
CA THR A 552 15.66 -3.36 29.83
C THR A 552 14.17 -3.04 29.94
N TYR A 553 13.63 -2.28 28.99
CA TYR A 553 12.22 -1.91 28.93
C TYR A 553 11.34 -3.15 28.74
N ARG A 554 11.69 -4.04 27.80
CA ARG A 554 10.99 -5.31 27.50
C ARG A 554 10.84 -6.23 28.70
N ARG A 555 11.77 -6.21 29.67
CA ARG A 555 11.64 -6.99 30.93
C ARG A 555 10.40 -6.62 31.73
N GLY A 556 10.04 -5.34 31.72
CA GLY A 556 8.78 -4.83 32.31
C GLY A 556 7.62 -4.76 31.32
N HIS A 557 7.88 -4.99 30.01
CA HIS A 557 6.92 -4.74 28.94
C HIS A 557 6.90 -5.90 27.90
N PRO A 558 6.51 -7.15 28.28
CA PRO A 558 6.65 -8.35 27.44
C PRO A 558 5.87 -8.34 26.11
N TRP A 559 4.81 -7.53 25.98
CA TRP A 559 4.06 -7.39 24.72
C TRP A 559 4.89 -6.76 23.60
N LEU A 560 6.01 -6.11 23.92
CA LEU A 560 6.96 -5.61 22.93
C LEU A 560 7.79 -6.73 22.29
N ALA A 561 7.80 -7.96 22.81
CA ALA A 561 8.64 -9.05 22.30
C ALA A 561 8.45 -9.36 20.80
N GLY A 562 7.30 -8.98 20.21
CA GLY A 562 7.03 -9.11 18.78
C GLY A 562 7.36 -7.88 17.92
N THR A 563 7.76 -6.77 18.54
CA THR A 563 7.96 -5.45 17.91
C THR A 563 9.29 -4.88 18.39
N VAL A 564 10.38 -5.28 17.73
CA VAL A 564 11.74 -4.84 18.06
C VAL A 564 12.04 -3.52 17.36
N PRO A 565 12.69 -2.54 18.02
CA PRO A 565 13.16 -1.34 17.34
C PRO A 565 14.17 -1.69 16.26
N SER A 566 14.19 -0.89 15.19
CA SER A 566 15.07 -1.06 14.05
C SER A 566 16.01 0.14 13.95
N PRO A 567 17.17 0.15 14.65
CA PRO A 567 18.12 1.25 14.54
C PRO A 567 18.53 1.51 13.09
N LYS A 568 18.44 2.77 12.67
CA LYS A 568 18.71 3.23 11.30
C LYS A 568 19.05 4.72 11.30
N SER A 569 19.67 5.21 10.21
CA SER A 569 20.00 6.63 10.03
C SER A 569 19.61 7.08 8.63
N VAL A 570 18.53 7.85 8.51
CA VAL A 570 18.12 8.46 7.24
C VAL A 570 17.98 9.97 7.44
N LEU A 571 17.14 10.40 8.39
CA LEU A 571 17.05 11.81 8.76
C LEU A 571 18.35 12.25 9.44
N ARG A 572 18.88 11.47 10.39
CA ARG A 572 20.18 11.78 11.01
C ARG A 572 21.29 11.89 9.96
N TYR A 573 21.32 10.99 8.99
CA TYR A 573 22.30 11.03 7.90
C TYR A 573 22.23 12.33 7.10
N MET A 574 21.02 12.84 6.83
CA MET A 574 20.82 14.12 6.15
C MET A 574 21.31 15.28 7.00
N LEU A 575 20.98 15.29 8.30
CA LEU A 575 21.36 16.35 9.23
C LEU A 575 22.88 16.41 9.47
N GLU A 576 23.55 15.26 9.61
CA GLU A 576 25.01 15.18 9.82
C GLU A 576 25.82 15.70 8.62
N ARG A 577 25.22 15.74 7.43
CA ARG A 577 25.89 16.06 6.17
C ARG A 577 25.28 17.27 5.45
N ASP A 578 24.33 17.96 6.07
CA ASP A 578 23.57 19.06 5.49
C ASP A 578 22.99 18.74 4.10
N LEU A 579 22.46 17.53 3.92
CA LEU A 579 21.95 17.07 2.63
C LEU A 579 20.54 17.59 2.37
N THR A 580 20.32 18.10 1.16
CA THR A 580 18.95 18.33 0.67
C THR A 580 18.28 17.01 0.28
N PHE A 581 16.96 17.03 0.07
CA PHE A 581 16.23 15.90 -0.49
C PHE A 581 16.85 15.42 -1.82
N ALA A 582 17.24 16.35 -2.69
CA ALA A 582 17.82 16.01 -3.99
C ALA A 582 19.20 15.35 -3.85
N ASP A 583 20.01 15.79 -2.88
CA ASP A 583 21.34 15.21 -2.62
C ASP A 583 21.21 13.77 -2.13
N LEU A 584 20.33 13.51 -1.16
CA LEU A 584 20.07 12.15 -0.67
C LEU A 584 19.61 11.21 -1.80
N ILE A 585 18.69 11.68 -2.64
CA ILE A 585 18.19 10.90 -3.77
C ILE A 585 19.31 10.59 -4.78
N SER A 586 20.17 11.56 -5.05
CA SER A 586 21.29 11.41 -5.98
C SER A 586 22.35 10.45 -5.44
N GLU A 587 22.76 10.63 -4.18
CA GLU A 587 23.80 9.86 -3.51
C GLU A 587 23.47 8.37 -3.46
N PHE A 588 22.22 8.03 -3.13
CA PHE A 588 21.77 6.64 -3.02
C PHE A 588 21.10 6.08 -4.28
N GLY A 589 21.01 6.85 -5.37
CA GLY A 589 20.36 6.41 -6.62
C GLY A 589 18.87 6.07 -6.45
N LEU A 590 18.16 6.89 -5.67
CA LEU A 590 16.77 6.63 -5.23
C LEU A 590 15.72 7.31 -6.12
N GLN A 591 16.06 7.70 -7.36
CA GLN A 591 15.14 8.44 -8.25
C GLN A 591 13.81 7.70 -8.47
N ARG A 592 13.82 6.36 -8.42
CA ARG A 592 12.62 5.52 -8.58
C ARG A 592 11.82 5.32 -7.28
N SER A 593 12.30 5.87 -6.16
CA SER A 593 11.76 5.65 -4.82
C SER A 593 11.63 6.95 -4.03
N GLU A 594 11.60 8.11 -4.70
CA GLU A 594 11.41 9.44 -4.09
C GLU A 594 10.19 9.49 -3.15
N GLY A 595 9.06 8.88 -3.53
CA GLY A 595 7.86 8.82 -2.70
C GLY A 595 7.99 7.93 -1.46
N VAL A 596 8.94 6.98 -1.43
CA VAL A 596 9.27 6.21 -0.22
C VAL A 596 10.04 7.09 0.76
N VAL A 597 11.02 7.86 0.25
CA VAL A 597 11.82 8.80 1.05
C VAL A 597 10.94 9.88 1.63
N LEU A 598 10.11 10.54 0.81
CA LEU A 598 9.24 11.61 1.27
C LEU A 598 8.25 11.14 2.34
N ARG A 599 7.67 9.95 2.17
CA ARG A 599 6.78 9.36 3.19
C ARG A 599 7.51 9.12 4.50
N TYR A 600 8.69 8.50 4.44
CA TYR A 600 9.49 8.26 5.63
C TYR A 600 9.86 9.58 6.35
N LEU A 601 10.28 10.61 5.62
CA LEU A 601 10.53 11.94 6.18
C LEU A 601 9.27 12.59 6.77
N THR A 602 8.10 12.35 6.17
CA THR A 602 6.80 12.79 6.72
C THR A 602 6.47 12.06 8.03
N ASP A 603 6.78 10.77 8.12
CA ASP A 603 6.61 10.00 9.36
C ASP A 603 7.57 10.50 10.45
N CYS A 604 8.83 10.83 10.09
CA CYS A 604 9.76 11.51 10.99
C CYS A 604 9.21 12.86 11.47
N TYR A 605 8.71 13.70 10.55
CA TYR A 605 8.12 15.00 10.89
C TYR A 605 6.96 14.88 11.88
N ARG A 606 6.03 13.94 11.64
CA ARG A 606 4.90 13.68 12.55
C ARG A 606 5.37 13.22 13.93
N ALA A 607 6.34 12.30 13.95
CA ALA A 607 6.89 11.77 15.18
C ALA A 607 7.66 12.84 15.97
N LEU A 608 8.38 13.76 15.31
CA LEU A 608 9.03 14.89 15.97
C LEU A 608 8.00 15.88 16.53
N ARG A 609 6.95 16.19 15.74
CA ARG A 609 5.94 17.18 16.12
C ARG A 609 5.00 16.73 17.24
N SER A 610 4.67 15.43 17.29
CA SER A 610 3.64 14.91 18.22
C SER A 610 4.13 13.76 19.11
N GLY A 611 5.23 13.09 18.76
CA GLY A 611 5.70 11.89 19.47
C GLY A 611 6.74 12.14 20.57
N LEU A 612 7.18 13.38 20.78
CA LEU A 612 8.24 13.69 21.75
C LEU A 612 7.68 14.13 23.12
N PRO A 613 8.27 13.67 24.24
CA PRO A 613 8.01 14.24 25.56
C PRO A 613 8.64 15.63 25.68
N MET A 614 8.09 16.49 26.54
CA MET A 614 8.59 17.86 26.76
C MET A 614 10.07 17.93 27.12
N SER A 615 10.63 16.90 27.76
CA SER A 615 12.05 16.80 28.10
C SER A 615 12.98 16.62 26.89
N ALA A 616 12.46 16.10 25.77
CA ALA A 616 13.21 15.91 24.54
C ALA A 616 13.07 17.08 23.55
N VAL A 617 12.14 18.00 23.80
CA VAL A 617 11.90 19.18 22.95
C VAL A 617 12.90 20.28 23.33
N THR A 618 13.83 20.54 22.41
CA THR A 618 14.82 21.62 22.51
C THR A 618 14.67 22.57 21.32
N GLU A 619 15.20 23.79 21.40
CA GLU A 619 15.19 24.76 20.29
C GLU A 619 15.74 24.14 19.00
N ARG A 620 16.82 23.35 19.10
CA ARG A 620 17.39 22.66 17.93
C ARG A 620 16.47 21.59 17.34
N ILE A 621 15.68 20.90 18.16
CA ILE A 621 14.69 19.93 17.69
C ILE A 621 13.50 20.64 17.03
N GLU A 622 13.09 21.79 17.56
CA GLU A 622 12.06 22.64 16.92
C GLU A 622 12.55 23.11 15.55
N ASP A 623 13.78 23.62 15.44
CA ASP A 623 14.40 23.99 14.15
C ASP A 623 14.41 22.82 13.15
N ILE A 624 14.86 21.63 13.58
CA ILE A 624 14.87 20.42 12.73
C ILE A 624 13.44 20.08 12.27
N THR A 625 12.45 20.24 13.15
CA THR A 625 11.05 19.94 12.84
C THR A 625 10.49 20.91 11.81
N ASP A 626 10.78 22.19 11.95
CA ASP A 626 10.36 23.24 11.02
C ASP A 626 11.05 23.11 9.66
N ASP A 627 12.38 22.95 9.65
CA ASP A 627 13.18 22.72 8.42
C ASP A 627 12.69 21.49 7.65
N LEU A 628 12.37 20.41 8.37
CA LEU A 628 11.82 19.20 7.78
C LEU A 628 10.42 19.42 7.21
N GLY A 629 9.58 20.20 7.91
CA GLY A 629 8.27 20.60 7.43
C GLY A 629 8.33 21.41 6.14
N ASP A 630 9.25 22.38 6.08
CA ASP A 630 9.49 23.21 4.89
C ASP A 630 10.08 22.40 3.74
N LEU A 631 10.98 21.45 4.02
CA LEU A 631 11.48 20.51 3.01
C LEU A 631 10.35 19.68 2.41
N ILE A 632 9.45 19.13 3.23
CA ILE A 632 8.31 18.33 2.77
C ILE A 632 7.38 19.16 1.89
N ARG A 633 6.99 20.37 2.35
CA ARG A 633 6.15 21.30 1.59
C ARG A 633 6.81 21.69 0.27
N ALA A 634 8.11 21.97 0.32
CA ALA A 634 8.86 22.29 -0.88
C ALA A 634 8.80 21.12 -1.87
N VAL A 635 9.03 19.87 -1.45
CA VAL A 635 9.09 18.71 -2.37
C VAL A 635 7.73 18.34 -2.95
N ASP A 636 6.67 18.31 -2.14
CA ASP A 636 5.32 18.02 -2.60
C ASP A 636 4.26 18.74 -1.74
N SER A 637 3.85 19.91 -2.19
CA SER A 637 2.82 20.72 -1.56
C SER A 637 1.40 20.21 -1.84
N SER A 638 1.23 19.26 -2.76
CA SER A 638 -0.08 18.86 -3.31
C SER A 638 -1.06 18.23 -2.32
N LEU A 639 -0.60 17.77 -1.16
CA LEU A 639 -1.48 17.26 -0.10
C LEU A 639 -1.99 18.36 0.85
N ILE A 640 -1.22 19.43 1.01
CA ILE A 640 -1.55 20.56 1.91
C ILE A 640 -2.29 21.63 1.10
N ASP A 641 -1.79 21.97 -0.08
CA ASP A 641 -2.36 22.99 -0.97
C ASP A 641 -3.77 22.61 -1.44
N GLU A 642 -4.03 21.33 -1.73
CA GLU A 642 -5.34 20.85 -2.19
C GLU A 642 -6.40 20.94 -1.08
N TRP A 643 -5.98 20.84 0.19
CA TRP A 643 -6.87 21.08 1.32
C TRP A 643 -7.15 22.58 1.51
N GLU A 644 -6.15 23.43 1.32
CA GLU A 644 -6.30 24.89 1.38
C GLU A 644 -7.16 25.44 0.23
N GLU A 645 -7.02 24.90 -0.99
CA GLU A 645 -7.85 25.27 -2.16
C GLU A 645 -9.31 24.86 -2.00
N LEU A 646 -9.59 23.70 -1.37
CA LEU A 646 -10.95 23.22 -1.12
C LEU A 646 -11.63 23.86 0.08
N THR A 647 -10.87 24.53 0.96
CA THR A 647 -11.39 25.25 2.14
C THR A 647 -11.40 26.77 1.97
N ALA A 648 -10.93 27.28 0.83
CA ALA A 648 -11.02 28.70 0.50
C ALA A 648 -12.49 29.13 0.44
N PRO A 649 -12.92 30.11 1.26
CA PRO A 649 -14.26 30.66 1.15
C PRO A 649 -14.41 31.35 -0.21
N VAL A 650 -15.44 30.99 -0.97
CA VAL A 650 -15.86 31.70 -2.20
C VAL A 650 -16.36 33.10 -1.86
#